data_AF-A0A959F4D3-F1
#
_entry.id   AF-A0A959F4D3-F1
#
_cell.length_a   1.000
_cell.length_b   1.000
_cell.length_c   1.000
_cell.angle_alpha   90.00
_cell.angle_beta   90.00
_cell.angle_gamma   90.00
#
_symmetry.space_group_name_H-M   'P 1'
#
loop_
_entity.id
_entity.type
_entity.pdbx_description
1 polymer ?
#
loop_
_entity_poly.entity_id
_entity_poly.type
_entity_poly.pdbx_seq_one_letter_code
_entity_poly.pdbx_strand_id
1 'polypeptide(L)'
;MLTIQYLNASDFERANWGDNLGRVFFDLGDFEARLTKALDNFAEYQQISQEASLSGDLPATQKNRALLEKYNPDALQRSTEIIRIEAIQDGERVSVDGAIVKGFEESEKVYDFEVFAQSYLDDLEATVLADLTGLGTYEFTEANVLATWAGDRQTLALPGLCDYGAFGTPGDVKLQDLRIWFNLGLLMRAACNAVNWSFDSPHFFEGDGRHIYVFLSSKEEFFYEGKRSLRFVSAETTEEQSFSGGRFINVLDLTATYDPFSIFNSNQYEYAVPDIGRAISLRVRVENMIVELPPSPPGEPAYFFELNVRRRRAGGTYDYLVFRERFVASADQTQIRNFSIQWTDYEAQAGDKYSIDTNYRKAGRNTQFGQNYTVLSASVFYEPDASVFYEGDNIPLNNILPADVSCKSLLEAMLHICNGKLYTDIAAKKVILYTPHDYLLQDDETLIEGFYKPTDQLDFVSKTVHTKTGWKNDENERNRFLKFAFKDSSDSYLQNPEQFNRTVDLGTGKNDTTTIENPLFEATGEIQETAADVGGTGGIFIPALWDNEENEISTDLSPRVAVFYGEIDQNETWSFKGNIRTTVPYLAMIPGVELSVDPVPLTFSSYARGLYEMHYKAELQACRAAITYDLIIDGGDDTYRKINFRQPLLVKGEQSTLLIQPTAIRDHKVGSLTPLLVQGRII
;
A
#
# COMPACT_ATOMS: atom_id res chain seq x y z
N MET A 1 3.43 32.99 -24.26
CA MET A 1 1.96 32.83 -24.28
C MET A 1 1.63 31.46 -23.74
N LEU A 2 0.81 31.42 -22.68
CA LEU A 2 0.28 30.18 -22.13
C LEU A 2 -0.79 29.62 -23.07
N THR A 3 -0.84 28.31 -23.20
CA THR A 3 -1.96 27.56 -23.79
C THR A 3 -2.22 26.37 -22.90
N ILE A 4 -3.50 26.04 -22.66
CA ILE A 4 -3.90 24.86 -21.91
C ILE A 4 -4.81 24.03 -22.82
N GLN A 5 -4.32 22.88 -23.26
CA GLN A 5 -5.04 21.93 -24.09
C GLN A 5 -5.91 21.03 -23.20
N TYR A 6 -7.17 20.83 -23.58
CA TYR A 6 -8.08 19.85 -22.99
C TYR A 6 -7.91 18.51 -23.71
N LEU A 7 -7.38 17.50 -23.01
CA LEU A 7 -7.04 16.20 -23.61
C LEU A 7 -8.23 15.24 -23.69
N ASN A 8 -9.27 15.44 -22.88
CA ASN A 8 -10.45 14.56 -22.81
C ASN A 8 -11.60 15.01 -23.73
N ALA A 9 -11.31 15.75 -24.81
CA ALA A 9 -12.34 16.21 -25.74
C ALA A 9 -13.01 15.04 -26.47
N SER A 10 -14.34 14.97 -26.37
CA SER A 10 -15.21 14.11 -27.18
C SER A 10 -15.16 14.49 -28.66
N ASP A 11 -15.58 13.58 -29.55
CA ASP A 11 -15.64 13.87 -31.00
C ASP A 11 -16.49 15.11 -31.31
N PHE A 12 -17.57 15.32 -30.54
CA PHE A 12 -18.40 16.51 -30.64
C PHE A 12 -17.63 17.78 -30.24
N GLU A 13 -16.92 17.77 -29.11
CA GLU A 13 -16.12 18.93 -28.67
C GLU A 13 -14.98 19.22 -29.65
N ARG A 14 -14.31 18.20 -30.20
CA ARG A 14 -13.29 18.39 -31.24
C ARG A 14 -13.85 18.99 -32.52
N ALA A 15 -15.03 18.54 -32.96
CA ALA A 15 -15.66 19.04 -34.18
C ALA A 15 -16.11 20.51 -34.06
N ASN A 16 -16.56 20.93 -32.88
CA ASN A 16 -17.09 22.29 -32.66
C ASN A 16 -16.03 23.29 -32.19
N TRP A 17 -15.04 22.84 -31.41
CA TRP A 17 -14.10 23.71 -30.70
C TRP A 17 -12.62 23.37 -30.94
N GLY A 18 -12.34 22.32 -31.70
CA GLY A 18 -10.99 21.91 -32.05
C GLY A 18 -10.36 22.82 -33.11
N ASP A 19 -9.04 22.90 -33.09
CA ASP A 19 -8.27 23.47 -34.19
C ASP A 19 -8.27 22.54 -35.42
N ASN A 20 -7.51 22.90 -36.46
CA ASN A 20 -7.40 22.07 -37.68
C ASN A 20 -6.81 20.66 -37.44
N LEU A 21 -6.24 20.40 -36.26
CA LEU A 21 -5.72 19.10 -35.84
C LEU A 21 -6.65 18.40 -34.83
N GLY A 22 -7.84 18.97 -34.57
CA GLY A 22 -8.80 18.45 -33.61
C GLY A 22 -8.42 18.67 -32.14
N ARG A 23 -7.44 19.53 -31.85
CA ARG A 23 -7.02 19.85 -30.48
C ARG A 23 -7.89 20.95 -29.89
N VAL A 24 -8.38 20.75 -28.68
CA VAL A 24 -9.24 21.71 -27.98
C VAL A 24 -8.42 22.42 -26.91
N PHE A 25 -8.45 23.75 -26.88
CA PHE A 25 -7.73 24.59 -25.90
C PHE A 25 -8.71 25.41 -25.07
N PHE A 26 -8.45 25.67 -23.79
CA PHE A 26 -9.26 26.61 -23.02
C PHE A 26 -9.01 28.05 -23.46
N ASP A 27 -10.06 28.87 -23.41
CA ASP A 27 -9.92 30.32 -23.61
C ASP A 27 -9.39 30.91 -22.29
N LEU A 28 -8.15 31.41 -22.30
CA LEU A 28 -7.47 31.79 -21.05
C LEU A 28 -7.78 33.22 -20.57
N GLY A 29 -8.17 34.16 -21.43
CA GLY A 29 -8.39 35.56 -21.01
C GLY A 29 -7.15 36.15 -20.29
N ASP A 30 -7.35 36.66 -19.08
CA ASP A 30 -6.30 37.19 -18.20
C ASP A 30 -5.72 36.15 -17.23
N PHE A 31 -5.91 34.85 -17.48
CA PHE A 31 -5.45 33.76 -16.62
C PHE A 31 -3.96 33.90 -16.28
N GLU A 32 -3.68 34.10 -14.99
CA GLU A 32 -2.32 34.19 -14.46
C GLU A 32 -1.87 32.84 -13.91
N ALA A 33 -0.95 32.18 -14.61
CA ALA A 33 -0.29 30.99 -14.08
C ALA A 33 0.69 31.37 -12.95
N ARG A 34 0.41 30.92 -11.73
CA ARG A 34 1.30 31.07 -10.57
C ARG A 34 1.86 29.73 -10.15
N LEU A 35 3.18 29.61 -10.09
CA LEU A 35 3.88 28.40 -9.67
C LEU A 35 4.34 28.53 -8.22
N THR A 36 4.12 27.46 -7.45
CA THR A 36 4.68 27.29 -6.11
C THR A 36 5.52 26.01 -6.07
N LYS A 37 6.73 26.08 -5.52
CA LYS A 37 7.54 24.91 -5.14
C LYS A 37 7.61 24.84 -3.63
N ALA A 38 7.52 23.66 -3.05
CA ALA A 38 7.80 23.47 -1.64
C ALA A 38 8.60 22.18 -1.49
N LEU A 39 9.56 22.18 -0.55
CA LEU A 39 10.19 20.94 -0.11
C LEU A 39 9.14 20.17 0.70
N ASP A 40 8.91 18.93 0.30
CA ASP A 40 8.03 18.02 1.02
C ASP A 40 8.58 17.76 2.43
N ASN A 41 7.97 18.41 3.41
CA ASN A 41 8.27 18.18 4.82
C ASN A 41 7.28 17.17 5.38
N PHE A 42 7.58 15.89 5.16
CA PHE A 42 6.94 14.79 5.89
C PHE A 42 7.02 15.01 7.42
N ALA A 43 8.08 15.66 7.90
CA ALA A 43 8.35 15.84 9.32
C ALA A 43 7.46 16.88 10.07
N GLU A 44 6.82 17.82 9.39
CA GLU A 44 6.08 18.91 10.07
C GLU A 44 4.55 18.69 10.07
N TYR A 45 4.01 17.97 9.06
CA TYR A 45 2.57 17.68 8.95
C TYR A 45 2.21 16.30 8.37
N GLN A 46 3.15 15.35 8.25
CA GLN A 46 2.91 13.99 7.67
C GLN A 46 2.28 14.00 6.27
N GLN A 47 2.33 15.12 5.54
CA GLN A 47 1.77 15.25 4.20
C GLN A 47 2.90 15.41 3.19
N ILE A 48 2.86 14.60 2.14
CA ILE A 48 3.71 14.76 0.96
C ILE A 48 3.01 15.80 0.07
N SER A 49 3.58 16.99 -0.07
CA SER A 49 3.05 18.00 -0.99
C SER A 49 3.56 17.75 -2.42
N GLN A 50 2.98 18.43 -3.40
CA GLN A 50 3.38 18.30 -4.80
C GLN A 50 3.80 19.67 -5.32
N GLU A 51 4.80 19.69 -6.18
CA GLU A 51 5.24 20.90 -6.85
C GLU A 51 4.20 21.36 -7.89
N ALA A 52 3.91 22.66 -7.88
CA ALA A 52 3.11 23.40 -8.84
C ALA A 52 1.60 23.05 -8.89
N SER A 53 0.82 23.72 -8.03
CA SER A 53 -0.52 24.14 -8.45
C SER A 53 -0.42 25.47 -9.19
N LEU A 54 -1.01 25.52 -10.37
CA LEU A 54 -1.33 26.71 -11.14
C LEU A 54 -2.80 27.03 -10.88
N SER A 55 -3.10 27.97 -9.99
CA SER A 55 -4.47 28.45 -9.80
C SER A 55 -4.72 29.72 -10.62
N GLY A 56 -5.90 29.82 -11.22
CA GLY A 56 -6.33 31.03 -11.91
C GLY A 56 -7.77 30.94 -12.40
N ASP A 57 -8.29 32.08 -12.85
CA ASP A 57 -9.67 32.20 -13.30
C ASP A 57 -9.76 32.04 -14.82
N LEU A 58 -10.57 31.07 -15.27
CA LEU A 58 -10.91 30.94 -16.68
C LEU A 58 -12.19 31.72 -17.00
N PRO A 59 -12.21 32.57 -18.04
CA PRO A 59 -13.43 33.27 -18.44
C PRO A 59 -14.50 32.27 -18.88
N ALA A 60 -15.75 32.49 -18.50
CA ALA A 60 -16.89 31.67 -18.94
C ALA A 60 -17.36 32.02 -20.35
N THR A 61 -16.45 31.87 -21.32
CA THR A 61 -16.78 31.90 -22.75
C THR A 61 -17.76 30.77 -23.08
N GLN A 62 -18.47 30.87 -24.20
CA GLN A 62 -19.37 29.80 -24.65
C GLN A 62 -18.65 28.44 -24.72
N LYS A 63 -17.38 28.46 -25.14
CA LYS A 63 -16.53 27.28 -25.24
C LYS A 63 -16.14 26.75 -23.86
N ASN A 64 -15.57 27.57 -22.98
CA ASN A 64 -15.19 27.13 -21.63
C ASN A 64 -16.41 26.62 -20.84
N ARG A 65 -17.57 27.28 -20.94
CA ARG A 65 -18.81 26.81 -20.33
C ARG A 65 -19.21 25.42 -20.83
N ALA A 66 -19.23 25.21 -22.15
CA ALA A 66 -19.55 23.91 -22.73
C ALA A 66 -18.59 22.78 -22.28
N LEU A 67 -17.32 23.11 -22.03
CA LEU A 67 -16.30 22.14 -21.60
C LEU A 67 -16.32 21.91 -20.07
N LEU A 68 -16.54 22.96 -19.27
CA LEU A 68 -16.31 22.97 -17.82
C LEU A 68 -17.58 22.81 -16.98
N GLU A 69 -18.77 23.12 -17.50
CA GLU A 69 -20.03 23.10 -16.74
C GLU A 69 -20.34 21.70 -16.18
N LYS A 70 -19.90 20.63 -16.87
CA LYS A 70 -20.00 19.23 -16.39
C LYS A 70 -19.09 18.88 -15.20
N TYR A 71 -18.08 19.72 -14.92
CA TYR A 71 -17.13 19.56 -13.82
C TYR A 71 -17.37 20.54 -12.67
N ASN A 72 -18.33 21.46 -12.80
CA ASN A 72 -18.63 22.43 -11.76
C ASN A 72 -19.26 21.72 -10.55
N PRO A 73 -18.72 21.87 -9.32
CA PRO A 73 -19.33 21.28 -8.14
C PRO A 73 -20.69 21.92 -7.84
N ASP A 74 -21.77 21.28 -8.29
CA ASP A 74 -23.12 21.64 -7.87
C ASP A 74 -23.28 21.55 -6.34
N ALA A 75 -24.28 22.25 -5.79
CA ALA A 75 -24.62 22.28 -4.35
C ALA A 75 -24.87 20.91 -3.68
N LEU A 76 -24.81 19.82 -4.44
CA LEU A 76 -24.93 18.42 -4.00
C LEU A 76 -23.59 17.63 -4.00
N GLN A 77 -22.43 18.30 -4.17
CA GLN A 77 -21.09 17.73 -3.98
C GLN A 77 -20.79 16.44 -4.78
N ARG A 78 -20.98 16.44 -6.11
CA ARG A 78 -20.39 15.38 -6.97
C ARG A 78 -19.91 15.92 -8.30
N SER A 79 -18.64 16.33 -8.35
CA SER A 79 -17.63 15.71 -9.23
C SER A 79 -16.30 16.43 -9.02
N THR A 80 -15.34 15.77 -8.37
CA THR A 80 -13.89 16.12 -8.39
C THR A 80 -13.19 15.38 -9.53
N GLU A 81 -13.87 15.20 -10.67
CA GLU A 81 -13.28 14.48 -11.80
C GLU A 81 -12.14 15.32 -12.39
N ILE A 82 -10.96 14.70 -12.47
CA ILE A 82 -9.75 15.36 -12.95
C ILE A 82 -9.85 15.56 -14.47
N ILE A 83 -9.73 16.82 -14.89
CA ILE A 83 -9.64 17.24 -16.28
C ILE A 83 -8.21 17.01 -16.74
N ARG A 84 -7.99 16.09 -17.68
CA ARG A 84 -6.68 15.89 -18.29
C ARG A 84 -6.33 17.06 -19.19
N ILE A 85 -5.16 17.63 -18.97
CA ILE A 85 -4.70 18.79 -19.73
C ILE A 85 -3.23 18.67 -20.18
N GLU A 86 -2.83 19.55 -21.08
CA GLU A 86 -1.42 19.82 -21.37
C GLU A 86 -1.24 21.33 -21.42
N ALA A 87 -0.35 21.88 -20.59
CA ALA A 87 -0.04 23.31 -20.60
C ALA A 87 1.29 23.57 -21.32
N ILE A 88 1.30 24.52 -22.24
CA ILE A 88 2.49 24.98 -22.96
C ILE A 88 2.63 26.48 -22.75
N GLN A 89 3.77 26.91 -22.21
CA GLN A 89 4.14 28.30 -22.03
C GLN A 89 5.31 28.64 -22.95
N ASP A 90 5.12 29.62 -23.83
CA ASP A 90 6.21 30.14 -24.70
C ASP A 90 6.92 29.04 -25.51
N GLY A 91 6.17 28.00 -25.88
CA GLY A 91 6.68 26.84 -26.63
C GLY A 91 7.27 25.72 -25.78
N GLU A 92 7.36 25.90 -24.46
CA GLU A 92 7.83 24.89 -23.52
C GLU A 92 6.66 24.26 -22.76
N ARG A 93 6.69 22.94 -22.58
CA ARG A 93 5.69 22.22 -21.80
C ARG A 93 5.87 22.53 -20.31
N VAL A 94 4.79 22.92 -19.65
CA VAL A 94 4.74 23.05 -18.18
C VAL A 94 4.44 21.67 -17.60
N SER A 95 5.09 21.33 -16.49
CA SER A 95 4.94 20.05 -15.80
C SER A 95 3.60 19.94 -15.05
N VAL A 96 2.49 20.04 -15.78
CA VAL A 96 1.12 19.89 -15.29
C VAL A 96 0.32 19.09 -16.31
N ASP A 97 -0.55 18.20 -15.85
CA ASP A 97 -1.34 17.32 -16.70
C ASP A 97 -2.75 17.00 -16.15
N GLY A 98 -3.12 17.58 -15.01
CA GLY A 98 -4.44 17.53 -14.40
C GLY A 98 -4.98 18.93 -14.08
N ALA A 99 -6.30 19.06 -14.02
CA ALA A 99 -6.98 20.25 -13.55
C ALA A 99 -8.32 19.93 -12.89
N ILE A 100 -8.80 20.80 -12.01
CA ILE A 100 -10.12 20.75 -11.39
C ILE A 100 -10.80 22.12 -11.46
N VAL A 101 -12.13 22.11 -11.50
CA VAL A 101 -12.96 23.30 -11.34
C VAL A 101 -13.37 23.39 -9.88
N LYS A 102 -12.89 24.39 -9.15
CA LYS A 102 -13.24 24.60 -7.73
C LYS A 102 -14.62 25.22 -7.57
N GLY A 103 -15.04 26.01 -8.55
CA GLY A 103 -16.35 26.63 -8.57
C GLY A 103 -16.55 27.54 -9.77
N PHE A 104 -17.75 28.09 -9.85
CA PHE A 104 -18.12 29.09 -10.84
C PHE A 104 -18.65 30.34 -10.15
N GLU A 105 -18.00 31.49 -10.40
CA GLU A 105 -18.42 32.77 -9.89
C GLU A 105 -19.31 33.49 -10.91
N GLU A 106 -20.63 33.43 -10.72
CA GLU A 106 -21.61 34.03 -11.64
C GLU A 106 -21.46 35.56 -11.76
N SER A 107 -21.06 36.25 -10.68
CA SER A 107 -20.86 37.70 -10.66
C SER A 107 -19.80 38.14 -11.66
N GLU A 108 -18.68 37.42 -11.69
CA GLU A 108 -17.52 37.74 -12.52
C GLU A 108 -17.50 36.94 -13.84
N LYS A 109 -18.38 35.93 -13.94
CA LYS A 109 -18.46 34.98 -15.05
C LYS A 109 -17.12 34.29 -15.29
N VAL A 110 -16.52 33.76 -14.23
CA VAL A 110 -15.26 33.02 -14.27
C VAL A 110 -15.38 31.68 -13.56
N TYR A 111 -14.58 30.71 -14.00
CA TYR A 111 -14.37 29.44 -13.33
C TYR A 111 -13.07 29.51 -12.53
N ASP A 112 -13.14 29.22 -11.23
CA ASP A 112 -11.95 28.99 -10.40
C ASP A 112 -11.34 27.65 -10.84
N PHE A 113 -10.20 27.72 -11.53
CA PHE A 113 -9.57 26.62 -12.22
C PHE A 113 -8.19 26.37 -11.64
N GLU A 114 -8.01 25.19 -11.03
CA GLU A 114 -6.72 24.77 -10.49
C GLU A 114 -6.13 23.68 -11.37
N VAL A 115 -4.93 23.95 -11.87
CA VAL A 115 -4.12 23.05 -12.68
C VAL A 115 -3.01 22.49 -11.80
N PHE A 116 -2.72 21.20 -11.90
CA PHE A 116 -1.70 20.53 -11.11
C PHE A 116 -1.00 19.44 -11.93
N ALA A 117 0.18 19.02 -11.48
CA ALA A 117 0.76 17.78 -11.94
C ALA A 117 -0.02 16.63 -11.30
N GLN A 118 -0.64 15.76 -12.10
CA GLN A 118 -1.05 14.45 -11.64
C GLN A 118 0.19 13.77 -11.08
N SER A 119 0.13 13.57 -9.78
CA SER A 119 1.28 13.03 -9.08
C SER A 119 1.16 11.54 -8.99
N TYR A 120 2.33 10.92 -9.09
CA TYR A 120 2.52 9.53 -8.70
C TYR A 120 1.92 9.25 -7.32
N LEU A 121 1.84 10.23 -6.41
CA LEU A 121 1.23 10.05 -5.09
C LEU A 121 -0.26 9.73 -5.15
N ASP A 122 -1.01 10.37 -6.05
CA ASP A 122 -2.44 10.09 -6.20
C ASP A 122 -2.65 8.69 -6.80
N ASP A 123 -1.80 8.32 -7.76
CA ASP A 123 -1.80 6.97 -8.33
C ASP A 123 -1.37 5.92 -7.28
N LEU A 124 -0.38 6.21 -6.43
CA LEU A 124 0.05 5.35 -5.32
C LEU A 124 -1.00 5.26 -4.21
N GLU A 125 -1.81 6.30 -4.01
CA GLU A 125 -2.93 6.29 -3.07
C GLU A 125 -4.07 5.41 -3.59
N ALA A 126 -4.36 5.50 -4.89
CA ALA A 126 -5.36 4.67 -5.57
C ALA A 126 -4.93 3.20 -5.74
N THR A 127 -3.63 2.91 -5.68
CA THR A 127 -3.07 1.56 -5.85
C THR A 127 -2.83 0.91 -4.49
N VAL A 128 -3.48 -0.22 -4.23
CA VAL A 128 -3.23 -1.04 -3.02
C VAL A 128 -2.14 -2.08 -3.27
N LEU A 129 -1.50 -2.56 -2.19
CA LEU A 129 -0.38 -3.50 -2.30
C LEU A 129 -0.77 -4.84 -2.95
N ALA A 130 -2.00 -5.33 -2.73
CA ALA A 130 -2.50 -6.55 -3.35
C ALA A 130 -2.65 -6.46 -4.89
N ASP A 131 -2.83 -5.25 -5.43
CA ASP A 131 -3.02 -5.00 -6.87
C ASP A 131 -1.69 -4.87 -7.63
N LEU A 132 -0.55 -4.96 -6.93
CA LEU A 132 0.76 -4.85 -7.55
C LEU A 132 0.99 -5.98 -8.55
N THR A 133 1.37 -5.60 -9.76
CA THR A 133 1.74 -6.55 -10.81
C THR A 133 3.26 -6.73 -10.89
N GLY A 134 3.71 -7.89 -11.35
CA GLY A 134 5.14 -8.12 -11.60
C GLY A 134 6.00 -8.44 -10.37
N LEU A 135 5.40 -8.69 -9.20
CA LEU A 135 6.13 -9.20 -8.03
C LEU A 135 6.66 -10.63 -8.24
N GLY A 136 6.04 -11.40 -9.15
CA GLY A 136 6.40 -12.77 -9.46
C GLY A 136 5.84 -13.78 -8.44
N THR A 137 6.41 -14.98 -8.46
CA THR A 137 6.01 -16.09 -7.60
C THR A 137 7.19 -16.58 -6.77
N TYR A 138 6.95 -16.94 -5.51
CA TYR A 138 7.92 -17.66 -4.68
C TYR A 138 7.58 -19.14 -4.68
N GLU A 139 8.49 -19.98 -5.21
CA GLU A 139 8.35 -21.43 -5.11
C GLU A 139 8.78 -21.89 -3.71
N PHE A 140 7.81 -22.23 -2.88
CA PHE A 140 7.97 -22.51 -1.45
C PHE A 140 8.45 -23.95 -1.20
N THR A 141 9.72 -24.19 -1.48
CA THR A 141 10.41 -25.46 -1.19
C THR A 141 11.45 -25.27 -0.10
N GLU A 142 11.79 -26.35 0.62
CA GLU A 142 12.88 -26.31 1.60
C GLU A 142 14.19 -25.81 0.98
N ALA A 143 14.51 -26.25 -0.23
CA ALA A 143 15.72 -25.81 -0.94
C ALA A 143 15.73 -24.30 -1.19
N ASN A 144 14.61 -23.74 -1.66
CA ASN A 144 14.52 -22.30 -1.92
C ASN A 144 14.51 -21.48 -0.62
N VAL A 145 13.83 -21.95 0.44
CA VAL A 145 13.85 -21.31 1.76
C VAL A 145 15.28 -21.22 2.30
N LEU A 146 16.01 -22.34 2.32
CA LEU A 146 17.40 -22.38 2.76
C LEU A 146 18.31 -21.52 1.87
N ALA A 147 18.07 -21.51 0.55
CA ALA A 147 18.81 -20.67 -0.38
C ALA A 147 18.54 -19.17 -0.16
N THR A 148 17.31 -18.78 0.20
CA THR A 148 16.99 -17.39 0.56
C THR A 148 17.70 -16.99 1.86
N TRP A 149 17.74 -17.87 2.86
CA TRP A 149 18.42 -17.59 4.13
C TRP A 149 19.94 -17.44 3.97
N ALA A 150 20.56 -18.34 3.20
CA ALA A 150 22.00 -18.35 2.96
C ALA A 150 22.44 -17.36 1.85
N GLY A 151 21.48 -16.84 1.07
CA GLY A 151 21.72 -16.10 -0.16
C GLY A 151 21.95 -14.61 0.02
N ASP A 152 21.69 -13.86 -1.05
CA ASP A 152 21.71 -12.40 -1.01
C ASP A 152 20.63 -11.89 -0.05
N ARG A 153 21.02 -11.00 0.87
CA ARG A 153 20.10 -10.35 1.81
C ARG A 153 19.15 -9.36 1.12
N GLN A 154 19.25 -9.17 -0.19
CA GLN A 154 18.43 -8.28 -1.01
C GLN A 154 17.45 -9.02 -1.93
N THR A 155 16.77 -10.05 -1.43
CA THR A 155 15.66 -10.69 -2.14
C THR A 155 14.34 -9.97 -1.89
N LEU A 156 13.43 -9.94 -2.86
CA LEU A 156 12.11 -9.31 -2.66
C LEU A 156 11.31 -9.97 -1.53
N ALA A 157 11.34 -11.30 -1.45
CA ALA A 157 10.58 -12.09 -0.49
C ALA A 157 11.51 -12.99 0.34
N LEU A 158 11.30 -12.99 1.65
CA LEU A 158 12.06 -13.75 2.64
C LEU A 158 11.09 -14.58 3.50
N PRO A 159 11.18 -15.92 3.49
CA PRO A 159 10.50 -16.75 4.48
C PRO A 159 11.09 -16.48 5.88
N GLY A 160 10.46 -15.61 6.65
CA GLY A 160 10.91 -15.23 7.99
C GLY A 160 10.62 -16.32 9.01
N LEU A 161 11.60 -16.59 9.86
CA LEU A 161 11.44 -17.36 11.08
C LEU A 161 11.10 -16.38 12.20
N CYS A 162 9.88 -16.45 12.72
CA CYS A 162 9.40 -15.63 13.81
C CYS A 162 8.56 -16.48 14.74
N ASP A 163 8.43 -16.06 15.99
CA ASP A 163 7.45 -16.60 16.88
C ASP A 163 6.10 -15.89 16.66
N TYR A 164 5.13 -16.67 16.17
CA TYR A 164 3.76 -16.23 15.95
C TYR A 164 2.85 -16.66 17.12
N GLY A 165 3.38 -16.79 18.33
CA GLY A 165 2.69 -17.23 19.54
C GLY A 165 2.76 -18.74 19.79
N ALA A 166 2.99 -19.54 18.75
CA ALA A 166 3.24 -20.98 18.84
C ALA A 166 3.85 -21.55 17.55
N PHE A 167 4.52 -22.70 17.69
CA PHE A 167 4.97 -23.54 16.58
C PHE A 167 4.01 -24.71 16.35
N GLY A 168 3.79 -25.07 15.09
CA GLY A 168 2.91 -26.18 14.72
C GLY A 168 3.43 -27.55 15.15
N THR A 169 4.74 -27.69 15.39
CA THR A 169 5.36 -28.90 15.94
C THR A 169 6.42 -28.54 16.97
N PRO A 170 6.12 -28.63 18.28
CA PRO A 170 7.10 -28.35 19.31
C PRO A 170 8.37 -29.22 19.15
N GLY A 171 9.52 -28.56 19.24
CA GLY A 171 10.84 -29.18 19.18
C GLY A 171 11.39 -29.35 17.76
N ASP A 172 10.65 -28.92 16.74
CA ASP A 172 11.12 -28.96 15.35
C ASP A 172 10.36 -27.97 14.45
N VAL A 173 11.03 -26.91 14.04
CA VAL A 173 10.48 -25.90 13.13
C VAL A 173 10.22 -26.51 11.76
N LYS A 174 9.06 -26.23 11.18
CA LYS A 174 8.63 -26.69 9.86
C LYS A 174 8.48 -25.53 8.88
N LEU A 175 8.30 -25.87 7.60
CA LEU A 175 7.96 -24.89 6.56
C LEU A 175 6.66 -24.14 6.88
N GLN A 176 5.72 -24.82 7.52
CA GLN A 176 4.41 -24.29 7.91
C GLN A 176 4.50 -23.18 8.97
N ASP A 177 5.63 -23.07 9.69
CA ASP A 177 5.85 -22.07 10.73
C ASP A 177 6.43 -20.76 10.18
N LEU A 178 6.79 -20.71 8.90
CA LEU A 178 7.39 -19.55 8.26
C LEU A 178 6.32 -18.67 7.59
N ARG A 179 6.53 -17.35 7.59
CA ARG A 179 5.73 -16.42 6.75
C ARG A 179 6.60 -15.52 5.89
N ILE A 180 6.03 -14.96 4.84
CA ILE A 180 6.79 -14.15 3.89
C ILE A 180 6.90 -12.70 4.37
N TRP A 181 8.14 -12.23 4.46
CA TRP A 181 8.52 -10.84 4.64
C TRP A 181 8.96 -10.24 3.31
N PHE A 182 8.74 -8.94 3.14
CA PHE A 182 9.06 -8.23 1.90
C PHE A 182 10.18 -7.22 2.10
N ASN A 183 11.16 -7.19 1.20
CA ASN A 183 12.18 -6.14 1.21
C ASN A 183 11.53 -4.79 0.87
N LEU A 184 11.68 -3.82 1.78
CA LEU A 184 10.94 -2.56 1.72
C LEU A 184 11.28 -1.73 0.48
N GLY A 185 12.56 -1.64 0.14
CA GLY A 185 13.03 -0.89 -1.04
C GLY A 185 12.57 -1.51 -2.35
N LEU A 186 12.69 -2.83 -2.47
CA LEU A 186 12.27 -3.57 -3.67
C LEU A 186 10.75 -3.54 -3.86
N LEU A 187 9.98 -3.64 -2.77
CA LEU A 187 8.52 -3.55 -2.81
C LEU A 187 8.08 -2.15 -3.26
N MET A 188 8.69 -1.08 -2.73
CA MET A 188 8.37 0.29 -3.17
C MET A 188 8.74 0.53 -4.64
N ARG A 189 9.84 -0.09 -5.11
CA ARG A 189 10.16 -0.07 -6.54
C ARG A 189 9.06 -0.71 -7.39
N ALA A 190 8.53 -1.84 -6.98
CA ALA A 190 7.41 -2.47 -7.67
C ALA A 190 6.14 -1.59 -7.61
N ALA A 191 5.87 -0.94 -6.48
CA ALA A 191 4.74 -0.03 -6.32
C ALA A 191 4.81 1.19 -7.25
N CYS A 192 5.96 1.86 -7.34
CA CYS A 192 6.12 2.94 -8.32
C CYS A 192 6.02 2.44 -9.76
N ASN A 193 6.59 1.27 -10.08
CA ASN A 193 6.51 0.71 -11.42
C ASN A 193 5.06 0.42 -11.83
N ALA A 194 4.21 -0.04 -10.90
CA ALA A 194 2.79 -0.30 -11.15
C ALA A 194 2.02 0.96 -11.58
N VAL A 195 2.46 2.14 -11.12
CA VAL A 195 1.89 3.45 -11.51
C VAL A 195 2.67 4.13 -12.65
N ASN A 196 3.53 3.39 -13.36
CA ASN A 196 4.38 3.88 -14.46
C ASN A 196 5.44 4.92 -14.04
N TRP A 197 5.97 4.80 -12.83
CA TRP A 197 7.11 5.59 -12.33
C TRP A 197 8.27 4.67 -11.95
N SER A 198 9.50 5.14 -12.13
CA SER A 198 10.68 4.47 -11.59
C SER A 198 11.00 5.00 -10.19
N PHE A 199 11.47 4.12 -9.30
CA PHE A 199 11.86 4.48 -7.94
C PHE A 199 13.32 4.12 -7.70
N ASP A 200 14.03 5.05 -7.10
CA ASP A 200 15.43 4.94 -6.72
C ASP A 200 15.65 5.42 -5.29
N SER A 201 16.67 4.89 -4.61
CA SER A 201 17.04 5.31 -3.27
C SER A 201 18.43 4.82 -2.90
N PRO A 202 19.41 5.72 -2.69
CA PRO A 202 20.73 5.34 -2.19
C PRO A 202 20.65 4.57 -0.87
N HIS A 203 19.75 4.97 0.04
CA HIS A 203 19.61 4.30 1.34
C HIS A 203 19.06 2.87 1.23
N PHE A 204 18.03 2.64 0.41
CA PHE A 204 17.37 1.33 0.31
C PHE A 204 17.97 0.39 -0.75
N PHE A 205 18.87 0.85 -1.62
CA PHE A 205 19.52 -0.01 -2.61
C PHE A 205 21.02 -0.17 -2.42
N GLU A 206 21.69 0.85 -1.87
CA GLU A 206 23.15 0.82 -1.69
C GLU A 206 23.52 0.80 -0.20
N GLY A 207 22.74 1.48 0.65
CA GLY A 207 23.05 1.68 2.05
C GLY A 207 22.36 0.74 3.06
N ASP A 208 22.38 1.12 4.33
CA ASP A 208 21.93 0.26 5.44
C ASP A 208 20.45 -0.14 5.33
N GLY A 209 19.62 0.66 4.64
CA GLY A 209 18.21 0.38 4.42
C GLY A 209 17.93 -0.81 3.49
N ARG A 210 18.91 -1.26 2.71
CA ARG A 210 18.75 -2.37 1.75
C ARG A 210 18.43 -3.72 2.39
N HIS A 211 18.61 -3.83 3.71
CA HIS A 211 18.32 -5.02 4.51
C HIS A 211 17.05 -4.88 5.36
N ILE A 212 16.27 -3.81 5.16
CA ILE A 212 14.99 -3.62 5.87
C ILE A 212 13.90 -4.44 5.19
N TYR A 213 13.28 -5.32 5.98
CA TYR A 213 12.13 -6.13 5.58
C TYR A 213 10.91 -5.73 6.39
N VAL A 214 9.75 -5.88 5.77
CA VAL A 214 8.45 -5.62 6.37
C VAL A 214 7.59 -6.87 6.33
N PHE A 215 6.91 -7.13 7.43
CA PHE A 215 5.84 -8.11 7.47
C PHE A 215 4.54 -7.39 7.20
N LEU A 216 3.86 -7.80 6.15
CA LEU A 216 2.60 -7.21 5.71
C LEU A 216 1.56 -8.33 5.73
N SER A 217 0.99 -8.59 6.91
CA SER A 217 -0.07 -9.59 7.03
C SER A 217 -1.32 -9.12 6.29
N SER A 218 -2.01 -10.07 5.67
CA SER A 218 -3.41 -9.90 5.31
C SER A 218 -4.20 -11.04 5.94
N LYS A 219 -5.49 -10.81 6.23
CA LYS A 219 -6.40 -11.90 6.66
C LYS A 219 -6.50 -13.04 5.64
N GLU A 220 -5.99 -12.80 4.44
CA GLU A 220 -5.97 -13.68 3.29
C GLU A 220 -4.52 -14.03 2.88
N GLU A 221 -3.53 -13.88 3.77
CA GLU A 221 -2.10 -14.10 3.43
C GLU A 221 -1.83 -15.54 2.96
N PHE A 222 -2.67 -16.47 3.38
CA PHE A 222 -2.59 -17.87 3.03
C PHE A 222 -3.49 -18.23 1.84
N PHE A 223 -4.16 -17.24 1.26
CA PHE A 223 -5.27 -17.41 0.34
C PHE A 223 -4.90 -17.01 -1.09
N TYR A 224 -4.26 -17.92 -1.81
CA TYR A 224 -3.81 -17.64 -3.17
C TYR A 224 -4.14 -18.78 -4.14
N GLU A 225 -4.27 -18.41 -5.41
CA GLU A 225 -4.55 -19.36 -6.50
C GLU A 225 -3.44 -20.41 -6.61
N GLY A 226 -3.86 -21.67 -6.81
CA GLY A 226 -2.93 -22.79 -7.00
C GLY A 226 -2.27 -23.31 -5.72
N LYS A 227 -2.69 -22.83 -4.53
CA LYS A 227 -2.24 -23.38 -3.24
C LYS A 227 -2.49 -24.88 -3.17
N ARG A 228 -1.46 -25.66 -2.84
CA ARG A 228 -1.51 -27.10 -2.64
C ARG A 228 -2.08 -27.41 -1.27
N SER A 229 -3.37 -27.14 -1.10
CA SER A 229 -4.06 -27.66 0.08
C SER A 229 -4.19 -29.18 -0.08
N LEU A 230 -3.54 -29.94 0.79
CA LEU A 230 -3.72 -31.39 0.86
C LEU A 230 -5.19 -31.78 1.03
N ARG A 231 -6.01 -30.88 1.55
CA ARG A 231 -7.45 -31.07 1.80
C ARG A 231 -8.34 -30.47 0.72
N PHE A 232 -7.75 -30.00 -0.39
CA PHE A 232 -8.49 -29.55 -1.57
C PHE A 232 -9.33 -30.68 -2.14
N VAL A 233 -10.58 -30.36 -2.46
CA VAL A 233 -11.49 -31.27 -3.14
C VAL A 233 -12.03 -30.58 -4.38
N SER A 234 -11.98 -31.26 -5.53
CA SER A 234 -12.79 -30.90 -6.70
C SER A 234 -13.86 -31.97 -6.90
N ALA A 235 -15.08 -31.55 -7.20
CA ALA A 235 -16.19 -32.43 -7.48
C ALA A 235 -17.01 -31.89 -8.66
N GLU A 236 -17.54 -32.78 -9.48
CA GLU A 236 -18.26 -32.41 -10.70
C GLU A 236 -19.56 -33.19 -10.83
N THR A 237 -20.50 -32.64 -11.59
CA THR A 237 -21.68 -33.38 -12.03
C THR A 237 -21.26 -34.40 -13.10
N THR A 238 -21.59 -35.68 -12.92
CA THR A 238 -21.24 -36.73 -13.90
C THR A 238 -22.24 -36.85 -15.04
N GLU A 239 -23.48 -36.41 -14.82
CA GLU A 239 -24.58 -36.45 -15.76
C GLU A 239 -25.47 -35.21 -15.58
N GLU A 240 -26.30 -34.91 -16.57
CA GLU A 240 -27.32 -33.86 -16.48
C GLU A 240 -28.33 -34.19 -15.37
N GLN A 241 -28.67 -33.21 -14.54
CA GLN A 241 -29.52 -33.38 -13.36
C GLN A 241 -30.80 -32.58 -13.48
N SER A 242 -31.93 -33.27 -13.56
CA SER A 242 -33.25 -32.65 -13.55
C SER A 242 -33.78 -32.51 -12.13
N PHE A 243 -34.06 -31.28 -11.73
CA PHE A 243 -34.60 -30.97 -10.41
C PHE A 243 -36.07 -30.64 -10.47
N SER A 244 -36.81 -31.11 -9.46
CA SER A 244 -38.21 -30.72 -9.28
C SER A 244 -38.29 -29.35 -8.61
N GLY A 245 -39.21 -28.50 -9.06
CA GLY A 245 -39.47 -27.19 -8.47
C GLY A 245 -40.14 -27.21 -7.08
N GLY A 246 -39.79 -28.17 -6.23
CA GLY A 246 -40.46 -28.40 -4.94
C GLY A 246 -39.99 -27.51 -3.79
N ARG A 247 -40.60 -27.73 -2.61
CA ARG A 247 -40.24 -27.08 -1.32
C ARG A 247 -38.85 -27.46 -0.82
N PHE A 248 -38.29 -28.54 -1.36
CA PHE A 248 -37.05 -29.12 -0.88
C PHE A 248 -35.85 -28.49 -1.57
N ILE A 249 -34.79 -28.38 -0.79
CA ILE A 249 -33.46 -28.01 -1.22
C ILE A 249 -32.96 -29.09 -2.17
N ASN A 250 -32.64 -28.71 -3.40
CA ASN A 250 -32.06 -29.63 -4.38
C ASN A 250 -30.54 -29.58 -4.24
N VAL A 251 -29.98 -30.56 -3.53
CA VAL A 251 -28.52 -30.73 -3.43
C VAL A 251 -28.03 -31.22 -4.79
N LEU A 252 -26.96 -30.62 -5.28
CA LEU A 252 -26.33 -31.03 -6.52
C LEU A 252 -25.62 -32.38 -6.32
N ASP A 253 -25.92 -33.36 -7.19
CA ASP A 253 -25.28 -34.68 -7.13
C ASP A 253 -23.86 -34.55 -7.71
N LEU A 254 -22.87 -34.56 -6.84
CA LEU A 254 -21.48 -34.32 -7.18
C LEU A 254 -20.64 -35.57 -6.97
N THR A 255 -19.74 -35.86 -7.91
CA THR A 255 -18.72 -36.90 -7.74
C THR A 255 -17.37 -36.24 -7.60
N ALA A 256 -16.62 -36.59 -6.54
CA ALA A 256 -15.26 -36.10 -6.37
C ALA A 256 -14.38 -36.54 -7.54
N THR A 257 -13.77 -35.58 -8.23
CA THR A 257 -12.78 -35.79 -9.28
C THR A 257 -11.35 -35.74 -8.73
N TYR A 258 -11.16 -35.05 -7.60
CA TYR A 258 -9.93 -35.05 -6.82
C TYR A 258 -10.29 -34.94 -5.33
N ASP A 259 -9.90 -35.94 -4.54
CA ASP A 259 -10.09 -35.97 -3.09
C ASP A 259 -9.06 -36.93 -2.45
N PRO A 260 -7.81 -36.48 -2.25
CA PRO A 260 -6.71 -37.34 -1.82
C PRO A 260 -6.89 -37.92 -0.41
N PHE A 261 -7.77 -37.34 0.41
CA PHE A 261 -8.02 -37.78 1.78
C PHE A 261 -9.41 -38.37 1.99
N SER A 262 -10.20 -38.57 0.92
CA SER A 262 -11.57 -39.09 1.00
C SER A 262 -12.46 -38.26 1.96
N ILE A 263 -12.29 -36.94 1.93
CA ILE A 263 -13.00 -35.96 2.77
C ILE A 263 -14.41 -35.68 2.21
N PHE A 264 -14.60 -35.83 0.90
CA PHE A 264 -15.86 -35.62 0.22
C PHE A 264 -16.75 -36.87 0.30
N ASN A 265 -17.91 -36.73 0.93
CA ASN A 265 -18.89 -37.80 1.00
C ASN A 265 -19.77 -37.80 -0.25
N SER A 266 -19.42 -38.62 -1.24
CA SER A 266 -20.19 -38.75 -2.49
C SER A 266 -21.61 -39.31 -2.29
N ASN A 267 -21.95 -39.91 -1.15
CA ASN A 267 -23.33 -40.35 -0.86
C ASN A 267 -24.21 -39.21 -0.32
N GLN A 268 -23.60 -38.17 0.23
CA GLN A 268 -24.28 -37.00 0.80
C GLN A 268 -24.03 -35.73 0.00
N TYR A 269 -23.12 -35.79 -0.98
CA TYR A 269 -22.62 -34.66 -1.78
C TYR A 269 -22.10 -33.51 -0.91
N GLU A 270 -21.41 -33.88 0.16
CA GLU A 270 -20.96 -32.97 1.22
C GLU A 270 -19.43 -33.06 1.38
N TYR A 271 -18.76 -31.91 1.33
CA TYR A 271 -17.38 -31.75 1.80
C TYR A 271 -17.37 -31.59 3.32
N ALA A 272 -16.56 -32.37 4.04
CA ALA A 272 -16.42 -32.21 5.50
C ALA A 272 -15.16 -31.40 5.84
N VAL A 273 -15.29 -30.33 6.61
CA VAL A 273 -14.13 -29.61 7.12
C VAL A 273 -13.35 -30.54 8.06
N PRO A 274 -12.08 -30.85 7.75
CA PRO A 274 -11.29 -31.76 8.56
C PRO A 274 -11.03 -31.15 9.94
N ASP A 275 -10.77 -32.02 10.93
CA ASP A 275 -10.27 -31.54 12.21
C ASP A 275 -8.81 -31.12 12.07
N ILE A 276 -8.58 -29.84 12.28
CA ILE A 276 -7.25 -29.23 12.20
C ILE A 276 -6.87 -28.50 13.50
N GLY A 277 -7.66 -28.70 14.56
CA GLY A 277 -7.46 -28.07 15.87
C GLY A 277 -7.87 -26.60 15.96
N ARG A 278 -8.29 -25.96 14.86
CA ARG A 278 -8.70 -24.56 14.80
C ARG A 278 -9.73 -24.31 13.70
N ALA A 279 -10.39 -23.15 13.74
CA ALA A 279 -11.20 -22.66 12.63
C ALA A 279 -10.32 -22.38 11.40
N ILE A 280 -10.89 -22.52 10.22
CA ILE A 280 -10.25 -22.20 8.95
C ILE A 280 -11.12 -21.31 8.08
N SER A 281 -10.47 -20.61 7.17
CA SER A 281 -11.16 -20.09 6.00
C SER A 281 -11.42 -21.23 5.01
N LEU A 282 -12.64 -21.35 4.49
CA LEU A 282 -12.97 -22.29 3.42
C LEU A 282 -13.48 -21.50 2.22
N ARG A 283 -12.76 -21.57 1.10
CA ARG A 283 -13.28 -21.07 -0.17
C ARG A 283 -14.03 -22.17 -0.89
N VAL A 284 -15.22 -21.83 -1.36
CA VAL A 284 -16.03 -22.68 -2.22
C VAL A 284 -16.17 -21.95 -3.55
N ARG A 285 -15.78 -22.60 -4.64
CA ARG A 285 -15.86 -22.03 -5.99
C ARG A 285 -16.66 -22.97 -6.87
N VAL A 286 -17.67 -22.43 -7.54
CA VAL A 286 -18.49 -23.15 -8.52
C VAL A 286 -18.16 -22.55 -9.88
N GLU A 287 -17.73 -23.38 -10.83
CA GLU A 287 -17.39 -22.99 -12.19
C GLU A 287 -18.10 -23.85 -13.22
N ASN A 288 -18.15 -23.35 -14.45
CA ASN A 288 -18.73 -24.07 -15.60
C ASN A 288 -20.12 -24.63 -15.29
N MET A 289 -20.88 -23.92 -14.44
CA MET A 289 -22.21 -24.34 -14.07
C MET A 289 -23.17 -23.91 -15.16
N ILE A 290 -23.62 -24.86 -15.97
CA ILE A 290 -24.54 -24.62 -17.07
C ILE A 290 -25.92 -25.10 -16.63
N VAL A 291 -26.91 -24.20 -16.69
CA VAL A 291 -28.28 -24.49 -16.27
C VAL A 291 -29.26 -24.15 -17.37
N GLU A 292 -30.17 -25.08 -17.64
CA GLU A 292 -31.33 -24.90 -18.50
C GLU A 292 -32.56 -24.55 -17.65
N LEU A 293 -33.09 -23.34 -17.85
CA LEU A 293 -34.23 -22.79 -17.12
C LEU A 293 -35.44 -22.68 -18.07
N PRO A 294 -36.61 -23.27 -17.75
CA PRO A 294 -37.79 -23.15 -18.60
C PRO A 294 -38.39 -21.73 -18.55
N PRO A 295 -39.25 -21.38 -19.52
CA PRO A 295 -39.96 -20.10 -19.50
C PRO A 295 -40.87 -19.96 -18.27
N SER A 296 -41.16 -18.71 -17.88
CA SER A 296 -42.19 -18.46 -16.85
C SER A 296 -43.58 -18.82 -17.40
N PRO A 297 -44.48 -19.47 -16.64
CA PRO A 297 -45.81 -19.79 -17.13
C PRO A 297 -46.58 -18.49 -17.44
N PRO A 298 -47.40 -18.46 -18.51
CA PRO A 298 -48.13 -17.25 -18.87
C PRO A 298 -49.00 -16.72 -17.72
N GLY A 299 -48.83 -15.43 -17.40
CA GLY A 299 -49.58 -14.77 -16.33
C GLY A 299 -48.99 -14.93 -14.92
N GLU A 300 -47.88 -15.65 -14.77
CA GLU A 300 -47.15 -15.74 -13.50
C GLU A 300 -46.02 -14.69 -13.43
N PRO A 301 -45.67 -14.17 -12.23
CA PRO A 301 -44.49 -13.35 -12.04
C PRO A 301 -43.20 -14.12 -12.35
N ALA A 302 -42.13 -13.36 -12.54
CA ALA A 302 -40.78 -13.85 -12.81
C ALA A 302 -40.33 -14.96 -11.84
N TYR A 303 -39.53 -15.90 -12.33
CA TYR A 303 -38.87 -16.93 -11.53
C TYR A 303 -37.38 -16.63 -11.34
N PHE A 304 -36.87 -17.00 -10.17
CA PHE A 304 -35.51 -16.83 -9.70
C PHE A 304 -34.78 -18.16 -9.66
N PHE A 305 -33.58 -18.21 -10.24
CA PHE A 305 -32.63 -19.28 -9.95
C PHE A 305 -31.77 -18.87 -8.75
N GLU A 306 -31.58 -19.78 -7.80
CA GLU A 306 -30.77 -19.56 -6.59
C GLU A 306 -29.74 -20.66 -6.48
N LEU A 307 -28.51 -20.28 -6.16
CA LEU A 307 -27.39 -21.17 -5.89
C LEU A 307 -26.88 -20.86 -4.48
N ASN A 308 -26.89 -21.85 -3.59
CA ASN A 308 -26.51 -21.66 -2.19
C ASN A 308 -25.38 -22.62 -1.83
N VAL A 309 -24.42 -22.12 -1.05
CA VAL A 309 -23.49 -22.97 -0.32
C VAL A 309 -24.12 -23.23 1.04
N ARG A 310 -24.53 -24.47 1.29
CA ARG A 310 -25.14 -24.88 2.55
C ARG A 310 -24.09 -25.45 3.48
N ARG A 311 -23.94 -24.81 4.63
CA ARG A 311 -23.09 -25.23 5.75
C ARG A 311 -23.93 -25.95 6.80
N ARG A 312 -23.63 -27.20 7.08
CA ARG A 312 -24.18 -27.96 8.21
C ARG A 312 -23.15 -28.01 9.32
N ARG A 313 -23.43 -27.33 10.44
CA ARG A 313 -22.58 -27.35 11.63
C ARG A 313 -22.54 -28.75 12.24
N ALA A 314 -21.48 -29.08 12.98
CA ALA A 314 -21.35 -30.37 13.68
C ALA A 314 -22.56 -30.69 14.60
N GLY A 315 -23.19 -29.66 15.18
CA GLY A 315 -24.41 -29.78 16.00
C GLY A 315 -25.72 -30.00 15.23
N GLY A 316 -25.69 -30.08 13.90
CA GLY A 316 -26.86 -30.31 13.05
C GLY A 316 -27.63 -29.05 12.63
N THR A 317 -27.18 -27.86 13.06
CA THR A 317 -27.70 -26.57 12.59
C THR A 317 -27.28 -26.32 11.14
N TYR A 318 -28.18 -25.73 10.35
CA TYR A 318 -27.89 -25.36 8.97
C TYR A 318 -27.78 -23.85 8.84
N ASP A 319 -26.63 -23.40 8.34
CA ASP A 319 -26.38 -22.05 7.89
C ASP A 319 -26.34 -22.04 6.36
N TYR A 320 -26.87 -20.99 5.74
CA TYR A 320 -26.81 -20.82 4.30
C TYR A 320 -25.95 -19.61 4.00
N LEU A 321 -24.83 -19.83 3.31
CA LEU A 321 -24.09 -18.79 2.64
C LEU A 321 -24.79 -18.59 1.29
N VAL A 322 -25.75 -17.66 1.28
CA VAL A 322 -26.71 -17.49 0.20
C VAL A 322 -26.13 -16.55 -0.86
N PHE A 323 -25.94 -17.04 -2.09
CA PHE A 323 -25.91 -16.19 -3.27
C PHE A 323 -27.29 -16.19 -3.92
N ARG A 324 -27.86 -14.99 -4.08
CA ARG A 324 -29.10 -14.82 -4.84
C ARG A 324 -28.79 -13.94 -6.02
N GLU A 325 -28.67 -14.55 -7.18
CA GLU A 325 -28.73 -13.80 -8.41
C GLU A 325 -30.18 -13.76 -8.91
N ARG A 326 -30.70 -12.54 -9.02
CA ARG A 326 -32.08 -12.30 -9.43
C ARG A 326 -32.18 -12.46 -10.93
N PHE A 327 -32.74 -13.58 -11.36
CA PHE A 327 -33.15 -13.74 -12.75
C PHE A 327 -34.62 -13.38 -12.92
N VAL A 328 -34.89 -12.67 -14.01
CA VAL A 328 -36.24 -12.52 -14.55
C VAL A 328 -36.25 -13.33 -15.83
N ALA A 329 -36.76 -14.55 -15.76
CA ALA A 329 -36.97 -15.34 -16.97
C ALA A 329 -37.89 -14.55 -17.93
N SER A 330 -37.50 -14.48 -19.20
CA SER A 330 -38.38 -14.00 -20.27
C SER A 330 -39.55 -14.97 -20.43
N ALA A 331 -40.78 -14.47 -20.59
CA ALA A 331 -42.00 -15.26 -20.53
C ALA A 331 -42.10 -16.42 -21.56
N ASP A 332 -41.29 -16.42 -22.63
CA ASP A 332 -41.58 -17.24 -23.82
C ASP A 332 -40.45 -18.18 -24.28
N GLN A 333 -39.29 -18.23 -23.63
CA GLN A 333 -38.17 -19.08 -24.08
C GLN A 333 -37.40 -19.74 -22.93
N THR A 334 -37.00 -21.00 -23.14
CA THR A 334 -35.99 -21.70 -22.34
C THR A 334 -34.67 -20.93 -22.42
N GLN A 335 -34.00 -20.76 -21.29
CA GLN A 335 -32.73 -20.04 -21.20
C GLN A 335 -31.62 -20.99 -20.75
N ILE A 336 -30.49 -20.97 -21.45
CA ILE A 336 -29.24 -21.58 -20.98
C ILE A 336 -28.40 -20.48 -20.34
N ARG A 337 -27.89 -20.74 -19.14
CA ARG A 337 -27.10 -19.81 -18.34
C ARG A 337 -25.83 -20.48 -17.84
N ASN A 338 -24.75 -19.71 -17.83
CA ASN A 338 -23.45 -20.13 -17.29
C ASN A 338 -23.17 -19.33 -16.02
N PHE A 339 -22.78 -20.02 -14.96
CA PHE A 339 -22.45 -19.40 -13.68
C PHE A 339 -21.02 -19.73 -13.28
N SER A 340 -20.36 -18.75 -12.67
CA SER A 340 -19.08 -18.90 -11.99
C SER A 340 -19.08 -18.02 -10.77
N ILE A 341 -19.07 -18.63 -9.58
CA ILE A 341 -19.28 -17.95 -8.31
C ILE A 341 -18.26 -18.47 -7.29
N GLN A 342 -17.81 -17.58 -6.42
CA GLN A 342 -16.88 -17.89 -5.34
C GLN A 342 -17.43 -17.36 -4.02
N TRP A 343 -17.23 -18.13 -2.94
CA TRP A 343 -17.53 -17.77 -1.57
C TRP A 343 -16.34 -18.09 -0.67
N THR A 344 -16.20 -17.35 0.41
CA THR A 344 -15.25 -17.64 1.49
C THR A 344 -16.01 -17.66 2.81
N ASP A 345 -15.88 -18.75 3.56
CA ASP A 345 -16.34 -18.85 4.94
C ASP A 345 -15.14 -18.74 5.87
N TYR A 346 -14.97 -17.61 6.53
CA TYR A 346 -13.84 -17.35 7.45
C TYR A 346 -14.00 -18.04 8.82
N GLU A 347 -15.13 -18.69 9.09
CA GLU A 347 -15.45 -19.31 10.38
C GLU A 347 -15.79 -20.81 10.24
N ALA A 348 -15.21 -21.47 9.24
CA ALA A 348 -15.42 -22.90 9.04
C ALA A 348 -14.76 -23.69 10.17
N GLN A 349 -15.54 -24.49 10.89
CA GLN A 349 -15.07 -25.28 12.03
C GLN A 349 -14.91 -26.76 11.66
N ALA A 350 -14.05 -27.45 12.40
CA ALA A 350 -13.90 -28.89 12.30
C ALA A 350 -15.27 -29.61 12.38
N GLY A 351 -15.54 -30.49 11.41
CA GLY A 351 -16.79 -31.25 11.33
C GLY A 351 -17.95 -30.52 10.68
N ASP A 352 -17.82 -29.23 10.33
CA ASP A 352 -18.77 -28.55 9.46
C ASP A 352 -18.81 -29.25 8.09
N LYS A 353 -19.97 -29.24 7.44
CA LYS A 353 -20.14 -29.85 6.11
C LYS A 353 -20.72 -28.88 5.11
N TYR A 354 -20.20 -28.91 3.89
CA TYR A 354 -20.56 -27.98 2.82
C TYR A 354 -21.13 -28.74 1.64
N SER A 355 -22.24 -28.25 1.10
CA SER A 355 -22.91 -28.79 -0.08
C SER A 355 -23.43 -27.65 -0.95
N ILE A 356 -23.62 -27.92 -2.23
CA ILE A 356 -24.17 -26.95 -3.19
C ILE A 356 -25.65 -27.25 -3.40
N ASP A 357 -26.48 -26.25 -3.15
CA ASP A 357 -27.93 -26.33 -3.27
C ASP A 357 -28.43 -25.40 -4.35
N THR A 358 -29.36 -25.89 -5.17
CA THR A 358 -30.00 -25.10 -6.23
C THR A 358 -31.50 -24.99 -6.05
N ASN A 359 -32.10 -23.91 -6.55
CA ASN A 359 -33.54 -23.76 -6.59
C ASN A 359 -33.98 -22.89 -7.77
N TYR A 360 -35.16 -23.14 -8.31
CA TYR A 360 -35.79 -22.31 -9.31
C TYR A 360 -37.24 -21.98 -8.92
N ARG A 361 -37.46 -20.79 -8.37
CA ARG A 361 -38.70 -20.43 -7.66
C ARG A 361 -39.33 -19.12 -8.08
N LYS A 362 -40.65 -19.04 -7.96
CA LYS A 362 -41.44 -17.86 -8.27
C LYS A 362 -41.08 -16.64 -7.42
N ALA A 363 -41.18 -15.43 -7.98
CA ALA A 363 -40.94 -14.21 -7.26
C ALA A 363 -42.05 -13.82 -6.28
N GLY A 364 -41.75 -13.83 -4.97
CA GLY A 364 -42.65 -13.40 -3.90
C GLY A 364 -42.46 -14.20 -2.60
N ARG A 365 -42.71 -13.59 -1.44
CA ARG A 365 -42.51 -14.26 -0.13
C ARG A 365 -43.49 -15.44 0.02
N ASN A 366 -42.95 -16.61 0.38
CA ASN A 366 -43.68 -17.84 0.76
C ASN A 366 -44.45 -18.60 -0.33
N THR A 367 -44.13 -18.44 -1.63
CA THR A 367 -44.77 -19.28 -2.65
C THR A 367 -44.13 -20.67 -2.68
N GLN A 368 -44.94 -21.70 -2.40
CA GLN A 368 -44.54 -23.11 -2.22
C GLN A 368 -44.28 -23.85 -3.56
N PHE A 369 -44.11 -23.12 -4.66
CA PHE A 369 -44.10 -23.68 -6.01
C PHE A 369 -42.95 -23.07 -6.83
N GLY A 370 -41.97 -23.90 -7.16
CA GLY A 370 -40.95 -23.66 -8.17
C GLY A 370 -41.26 -24.39 -9.47
N GLN A 371 -40.41 -24.20 -10.47
CA GLN A 371 -40.47 -24.94 -11.73
C GLN A 371 -39.34 -25.96 -11.80
N ASN A 372 -39.54 -27.00 -12.62
CA ASN A 372 -38.47 -27.94 -12.91
C ASN A 372 -37.38 -27.25 -13.73
N TYR A 373 -36.13 -27.64 -13.55
CA TYR A 373 -34.99 -27.09 -14.30
C TYR A 373 -33.91 -28.17 -14.39
N THR A 374 -32.94 -27.98 -15.28
CA THR A 374 -31.86 -28.94 -15.47
C THR A 374 -30.52 -28.27 -15.26
N VAL A 375 -29.67 -28.83 -14.41
CA VAL A 375 -28.25 -28.51 -14.36
C VAL A 375 -27.54 -29.44 -15.34
N LEU A 376 -26.96 -28.89 -16.40
CA LEU A 376 -26.29 -29.63 -17.46
C LEU A 376 -24.87 -30.02 -17.06
N SER A 377 -24.17 -29.11 -16.38
CA SER A 377 -22.84 -29.34 -15.83
C SER A 377 -22.58 -28.41 -14.65
N ALA A 378 -21.66 -28.79 -13.75
CA ALA A 378 -21.00 -27.89 -12.81
C ALA A 378 -19.71 -28.53 -12.27
N SER A 379 -18.70 -27.71 -12.03
CA SER A 379 -17.49 -28.06 -11.28
C SER A 379 -17.48 -27.26 -9.98
N VAL A 380 -17.21 -27.94 -8.86
CA VAL A 380 -17.21 -27.36 -7.52
C VAL A 380 -15.87 -27.64 -6.86
N PHE A 381 -15.24 -26.60 -6.35
CA PHE A 381 -13.95 -26.65 -5.68
C PHE A 381 -14.12 -26.23 -4.22
N TYR A 382 -13.67 -27.08 -3.31
CA TYR A 382 -13.57 -26.81 -1.88
C TYR A 382 -12.10 -26.62 -1.54
N GLU A 383 -11.73 -25.38 -1.24
CA GLU A 383 -10.38 -24.90 -1.05
C GLU A 383 -10.21 -24.48 0.42
N PRO A 384 -9.97 -25.44 1.34
CA PRO A 384 -9.71 -25.12 2.74
C PRO A 384 -8.37 -24.42 2.85
N ASP A 385 -8.39 -23.25 3.45
CA ASP A 385 -7.23 -22.44 3.71
C ASP A 385 -6.81 -22.60 5.17
N ALA A 386 -5.94 -23.59 5.40
CA ALA A 386 -5.20 -23.61 6.63
C ALA A 386 -4.16 -22.48 6.59
N SER A 387 -4.05 -21.73 7.70
CA SER A 387 -3.13 -20.60 7.85
C SER A 387 -1.66 -21.04 7.91
N VAL A 388 -1.18 -21.65 6.83
CA VAL A 388 0.17 -22.21 6.59
C VAL A 388 0.46 -22.25 5.08
N PHE A 389 1.73 -22.24 4.71
CA PHE A 389 2.20 -22.57 3.36
C PHE A 389 2.60 -24.05 3.28
N TYR A 390 2.44 -24.68 2.11
CA TYR A 390 2.77 -26.07 1.84
C TYR A 390 4.00 -26.20 0.94
N GLU A 391 4.72 -27.31 1.12
CA GLU A 391 5.90 -27.62 0.34
C GLU A 391 5.58 -27.75 -1.16
N GLY A 392 6.27 -26.94 -1.97
CA GLY A 392 6.11 -26.84 -3.41
C GLY A 392 4.97 -25.93 -3.87
N ASP A 393 4.38 -25.13 -2.98
CA ASP A 393 3.48 -24.03 -3.38
C ASP A 393 4.22 -23.04 -4.28
N ASN A 394 3.52 -22.51 -5.30
CA ASN A 394 3.99 -21.36 -6.07
C ASN A 394 3.18 -20.16 -5.63
N ILE A 395 3.70 -19.41 -4.67
CA ILE A 395 2.98 -18.32 -3.99
C ILE A 395 3.06 -17.06 -4.87
N PRO A 396 1.96 -16.58 -5.47
CA PRO A 396 1.93 -15.28 -6.12
C PRO A 396 2.06 -14.19 -5.06
N LEU A 397 3.17 -13.44 -5.09
CA LEU A 397 3.54 -12.55 -3.99
C LEU A 397 2.55 -11.40 -3.79
N ASN A 398 1.84 -10.98 -4.84
CA ASN A 398 0.80 -9.96 -4.75
C ASN A 398 -0.45 -10.45 -4.00
N ASN A 399 -0.78 -11.74 -4.09
CA ASN A 399 -1.98 -12.30 -3.47
C ASN A 399 -1.89 -12.37 -1.94
N ILE A 400 -0.67 -12.34 -1.38
CA ILE A 400 -0.45 -12.42 0.06
C ILE A 400 -0.25 -11.04 0.71
N LEU A 401 -0.24 -9.98 -0.10
CA LEU A 401 -0.17 -8.60 0.38
C LEU A 401 -1.56 -8.09 0.80
N PRO A 402 -1.63 -7.13 1.73
CA PRO A 402 -2.89 -6.54 2.17
C PRO A 402 -3.59 -5.73 1.07
N ALA A 403 -4.90 -5.89 0.98
CA ALA A 403 -5.76 -5.17 0.05
C ALA A 403 -6.25 -3.81 0.59
N ASP A 404 -5.97 -3.51 1.85
CA ASP A 404 -6.37 -2.28 2.55
C ASP A 404 -5.21 -1.30 2.79
N VAL A 405 -3.98 -1.67 2.43
CA VAL A 405 -2.81 -0.80 2.51
C VAL A 405 -2.51 -0.20 1.14
N SER A 406 -2.56 1.12 1.04
CA SER A 406 -2.15 1.85 -0.17
C SER A 406 -0.63 1.88 -0.33
N CYS A 407 -0.16 1.97 -1.57
CA CYS A 407 1.27 2.15 -1.84
C CYS A 407 1.80 3.49 -1.31
N LYS A 408 0.95 4.52 -1.21
CA LYS A 408 1.29 5.79 -0.58
C LYS A 408 1.56 5.64 0.92
N SER A 409 0.74 4.87 1.63
CA SER A 409 0.96 4.59 3.05
C SER A 409 2.29 3.87 3.30
N LEU A 410 2.70 2.98 2.38
CA LEU A 410 4.02 2.35 2.40
C LEU A 410 5.13 3.38 2.23
N LEU A 411 5.02 4.28 1.25
CA LEU A 411 5.99 5.35 1.01
C LEU A 411 6.11 6.29 2.23
N GLU A 412 5.01 6.73 2.81
CA GLU A 412 4.99 7.58 4.00
C GLU A 412 5.70 6.92 5.19
N ALA A 413 5.47 5.62 5.39
CA ALA A 413 6.15 4.85 6.41
C ALA A 413 7.66 4.71 6.16
N MET A 414 8.08 4.59 4.90
CA MET A 414 9.50 4.62 4.50
C MET A 414 10.15 5.98 4.75
N LEU A 415 9.46 7.07 4.41
CA LEU A 415 9.95 8.43 4.66
C LEU A 415 10.15 8.64 6.17
N HIS A 416 9.27 8.12 7.01
CA HIS A 416 9.44 8.18 8.46
C HIS A 416 10.66 7.40 8.96
N ILE A 417 10.97 6.23 8.42
CA ILE A 417 12.14 5.44 8.88
C ILE A 417 13.45 6.22 8.70
N CYS A 418 13.61 6.89 7.56
CA CYS A 418 14.89 7.48 7.16
C CYS A 418 14.89 9.02 7.09
N ASN A 419 13.86 9.67 7.65
CA ASN A 419 13.61 11.11 7.49
C ASN A 419 13.67 11.54 6.00
N GLY A 420 13.08 10.72 5.13
CA GLY A 420 13.32 10.75 3.70
C GLY A 420 12.94 12.08 3.04
N LYS A 421 13.71 12.45 2.02
CA LYS A 421 13.48 13.60 1.14
C LYS A 421 13.33 13.09 -0.28
N LEU A 422 12.26 13.51 -0.95
CA LEU A 422 11.96 13.09 -2.31
C LEU A 422 12.50 14.11 -3.32
N TYR A 423 13.10 13.58 -4.38
CA TYR A 423 13.42 14.30 -5.59
C TYR A 423 12.63 13.66 -6.74
N THR A 424 11.84 14.46 -7.45
CA THR A 424 10.97 13.98 -8.53
C THR A 424 11.44 14.54 -9.86
N ASP A 425 11.89 13.66 -10.76
CA ASP A 425 12.08 13.99 -12.18
C ASP A 425 10.81 13.59 -12.94
N ILE A 426 9.95 14.57 -13.16
CA ILE A 426 8.66 14.39 -13.85
C ILE A 426 8.86 13.94 -15.29
N ALA A 427 9.89 14.46 -15.98
CA ALA A 427 10.14 14.16 -17.38
C ALA A 427 10.59 12.71 -17.57
N ALA A 428 11.45 12.22 -16.68
CA ALA A 428 11.90 10.83 -16.66
C ALA A 428 10.92 9.88 -15.98
N LYS A 429 9.85 10.41 -15.35
CA LYS A 429 8.99 9.67 -14.42
C LYS A 429 9.81 8.91 -13.38
N LYS A 430 10.71 9.61 -12.68
CA LYS A 430 11.60 9.03 -11.67
C LYS A 430 11.41 9.73 -10.33
N VAL A 431 11.20 8.95 -9.28
CA VAL A 431 11.21 9.40 -7.89
C VAL A 431 12.48 8.87 -7.24
N ILE A 432 13.22 9.73 -6.56
CA ILE A 432 14.42 9.36 -5.81
C ILE A 432 14.25 9.75 -4.35
N LEU A 433 14.37 8.77 -3.46
CA LEU A 433 14.31 8.96 -2.02
C LEU A 433 15.73 9.00 -1.44
N TYR A 434 16.07 10.11 -0.80
CA TYR A 434 17.34 10.31 -0.09
C TYR A 434 17.12 10.43 1.41
N THR A 435 18.12 10.07 2.21
CA THR A 435 18.25 10.59 3.58
C THR A 435 18.56 12.10 3.51
N PRO A 436 18.32 12.89 4.57
CA PRO A 436 18.59 14.33 4.53
C PRO A 436 20.07 14.67 4.25
N HIS A 437 20.97 13.99 4.95
CA HIS A 437 22.42 14.22 4.90
C HIS A 437 23.14 12.95 4.46
N ASP A 438 24.35 13.13 3.93
CA ASP A 438 25.25 12.01 3.61
C ASP A 438 25.61 11.24 4.89
N TYR A 439 25.81 9.93 4.79
CA TYR A 439 26.28 9.10 5.90
C TYR A 439 27.21 7.98 5.41
N LEU A 440 28.09 7.52 6.29
CA LEU A 440 29.00 6.41 5.99
C LEU A 440 28.37 5.07 6.38
N LEU A 441 28.62 4.04 5.58
CA LEU A 441 28.31 2.66 5.94
C LEU A 441 29.23 2.15 7.05
N GLN A 442 28.97 0.92 7.49
CA GLN A 442 29.77 0.23 8.51
C GLN A 442 31.23 0.02 8.14
N ASP A 443 31.57 0.08 6.85
CA ASP A 443 32.94 0.01 6.40
C ASP A 443 33.71 1.33 6.62
N ASP A 444 33.03 2.41 7.05
CA ASP A 444 33.55 3.78 7.16
C ASP A 444 34.19 4.32 5.86
N GLU A 445 33.97 3.64 4.72
CA GLU A 445 34.58 3.95 3.42
C GLU A 445 33.51 4.32 2.39
N THR A 446 32.37 3.65 2.43
CA THR A 446 31.27 3.85 1.48
C THR A 446 30.37 4.99 1.96
N LEU A 447 30.45 6.13 1.28
CA LEU A 447 29.57 7.27 1.50
C LEU A 447 28.25 7.08 0.76
N ILE A 448 27.15 7.06 1.50
CA ILE A 448 25.80 7.12 0.94
C ILE A 448 25.38 8.57 0.80
N GLU A 449 24.95 8.91 -0.41
CA GLU A 449 24.53 10.24 -0.77
C GLU A 449 23.21 10.64 -0.09
N GLY A 450 23.19 11.80 0.56
CA GLY A 450 22.01 12.48 1.08
C GLY A 450 21.45 13.55 0.14
N PHE A 451 20.31 14.10 0.55
CA PHE A 451 19.54 15.07 -0.22
C PHE A 451 20.26 16.42 -0.32
N TYR A 452 20.65 16.99 0.83
CA TYR A 452 21.26 18.31 0.90
C TYR A 452 22.73 18.28 0.44
N LYS A 453 23.12 19.31 -0.31
CA LYS A 453 24.46 19.51 -0.89
C LYS A 453 25.06 20.80 -0.35
N PRO A 454 25.52 20.83 0.91
CA PRO A 454 25.94 22.06 1.57
C PRO A 454 27.15 22.72 0.90
N THR A 455 27.96 21.97 0.14
CA THR A 455 29.14 22.48 -0.56
C THR A 455 28.83 23.12 -1.92
N ASP A 456 27.65 22.88 -2.47
CA ASP A 456 27.26 23.33 -3.82
C ASP A 456 26.19 24.43 -3.71
N GLN A 457 26.65 25.65 -3.39
CA GLN A 457 25.76 26.79 -3.12
C GLN A 457 25.42 27.58 -4.39
N LEU A 458 24.19 28.08 -4.46
CA LEU A 458 23.74 29.00 -5.50
C LEU A 458 23.92 30.46 -5.04
N ASP A 459 24.76 31.21 -5.74
CA ASP A 459 24.99 32.64 -5.44
C ASP A 459 23.87 33.52 -6.00
N PHE A 460 23.05 34.05 -5.09
CA PHE A 460 22.00 35.02 -5.36
C PHE A 460 22.21 36.34 -4.62
N VAL A 461 23.41 36.63 -4.10
CA VAL A 461 23.71 37.85 -3.32
C VAL A 461 23.35 39.12 -4.11
N SER A 462 23.66 39.13 -5.42
CA SER A 462 23.36 40.26 -6.31
C SER A 462 21.87 40.40 -6.67
N LYS A 463 21.07 39.35 -6.45
CA LYS A 463 19.64 39.29 -6.78
C LYS A 463 18.72 39.45 -5.56
N THR A 464 19.25 39.43 -4.35
CA THR A 464 18.45 39.54 -3.12
C THR A 464 17.99 40.98 -2.86
N VAL A 465 16.68 41.18 -2.70
CA VAL A 465 16.10 42.46 -2.29
C VAL A 465 16.07 42.55 -0.76
N HIS A 466 17.25 42.80 -0.17
CA HIS A 466 17.46 42.84 1.30
C HIS A 466 16.56 43.80 2.08
N THR A 467 15.92 44.79 1.45
CA THR A 467 15.01 45.74 2.12
C THR A 467 13.61 45.18 2.36
N LYS A 468 13.30 43.99 1.84
CA LYS A 468 11.99 43.34 1.95
C LYS A 468 12.09 41.91 2.51
N THR A 469 13.16 41.61 3.23
CA THR A 469 13.32 40.31 3.90
C THR A 469 12.68 40.33 5.27
N GLY A 470 11.99 39.25 5.64
CA GLY A 470 11.28 39.11 6.91
C GLY A 470 11.81 37.94 7.73
N TRP A 471 11.91 38.14 9.04
CA TRP A 471 12.21 37.08 10.00
C TRP A 471 10.91 36.62 10.64
N LYS A 472 10.64 35.32 10.57
CA LYS A 472 9.59 34.69 11.38
C LYS A 472 10.27 33.78 12.40
N ASN A 473 10.16 34.14 13.68
CA ASN A 473 10.64 33.30 14.76
C ASN A 473 9.45 32.62 15.44
N ASP A 474 9.27 31.33 15.14
CA ASP A 474 8.19 30.51 15.69
C ASP A 474 8.62 29.73 16.95
N GLU A 475 9.79 30.04 17.50
CA GLU A 475 10.41 29.30 18.61
C GLU A 475 9.54 29.26 19.88
N ASN A 476 8.79 30.33 20.17
CA ASN A 476 7.88 30.38 21.31
C ASN A 476 6.51 29.72 21.03
N GLU A 477 6.17 29.51 19.76
CA GLU A 477 4.87 28.98 19.35
C GLU A 477 4.89 27.46 19.18
N ARG A 478 6.05 26.88 18.82
CA ARG A 478 6.26 25.44 18.69
C ARG A 478 6.23 24.71 20.03
N ASN A 479 6.00 23.41 19.96
CA ASN A 479 6.16 22.50 21.10
C ASN A 479 7.64 22.28 21.42
N ARG A 480 7.98 22.24 22.72
CA ARG A 480 9.35 22.05 23.22
C ARG A 480 9.84 20.62 23.00
N PHE A 481 8.95 19.64 23.12
CA PHE A 481 9.31 18.24 23.01
C PHE A 481 8.87 17.65 21.67
N LEU A 482 9.75 16.86 21.05
CA LEU A 482 9.43 16.03 19.89
C LEU A 482 9.58 14.57 20.26
N LYS A 483 8.53 13.75 20.09
CA LYS A 483 8.58 12.30 20.28
C LYS A 483 8.60 11.62 18.93
N PHE A 484 9.70 10.96 18.58
CA PHE A 484 9.77 10.05 17.44
C PHE A 484 9.36 8.66 17.91
N ALA A 485 8.39 8.06 17.22
CA ALA A 485 7.84 6.78 17.60
C ALA A 485 7.43 5.92 16.40
N PHE A 486 7.46 4.60 16.58
CA PHE A 486 6.69 3.69 15.74
C PHE A 486 5.22 3.77 16.11
N LYS A 487 4.35 3.25 15.24
CA LYS A 487 2.92 3.12 15.54
C LYS A 487 2.73 2.31 16.82
N ASP A 488 1.74 2.68 17.63
CA ASP A 488 1.34 1.92 18.80
C ASP A 488 1.16 0.43 18.46
N SER A 489 1.82 -0.42 19.24
CA SER A 489 1.88 -1.86 18.99
C SER A 489 0.60 -2.56 19.43
N SER A 490 0.00 -3.36 18.55
CA SER A 490 -1.01 -4.37 18.86
C SER A 490 -0.41 -5.64 19.45
N ASP A 491 0.94 -5.74 19.47
CA ASP A 491 1.66 -6.92 19.94
C ASP A 491 1.59 -7.06 21.47
N SER A 492 0.98 -8.15 21.93
CA SER A 492 0.84 -8.49 23.36
C SER A 492 2.19 -8.72 24.06
N TYR A 493 3.22 -9.14 23.32
CA TYR A 493 4.57 -9.30 23.83
C TYR A 493 5.24 -7.95 24.15
N LEU A 494 4.98 -6.93 23.32
CA LEU A 494 5.61 -5.61 23.44
C LEU A 494 4.93 -4.73 24.49
N GLN A 495 5.19 -4.99 25.76
CA GLN A 495 4.62 -4.20 26.86
C GLN A 495 5.29 -2.83 27.08
N ASN A 496 6.50 -2.60 26.53
CA ASN A 496 7.23 -1.34 26.72
C ASN A 496 7.79 -0.78 25.39
N PRO A 497 7.08 0.16 24.74
CA PRO A 497 7.51 0.73 23.47
C PRO A 497 8.66 1.74 23.60
N GLU A 498 9.05 2.16 24.82
CA GLU A 498 10.06 3.21 25.01
C GLU A 498 11.46 2.82 24.50
N GLN A 499 11.77 1.52 24.35
CA GLN A 499 13.03 1.08 23.75
C GLN A 499 13.15 1.39 22.24
N PHE A 500 12.02 1.62 21.57
CA PHE A 500 11.95 1.95 20.15
C PHE A 500 11.78 3.45 19.88
N ASN A 501 11.38 4.20 20.90
CA ASN A 501 10.96 5.59 20.79
C ASN A 501 12.00 6.56 21.35
N ARG A 502 11.89 7.84 21.01
CA ARG A 502 12.74 8.89 21.60
C ARG A 502 12.03 10.22 21.72
N THR A 503 12.11 10.80 22.91
CA THR A 503 11.69 12.19 23.15
C THR A 503 12.92 13.10 23.18
N VAL A 504 12.85 14.18 22.41
CA VAL A 504 13.92 15.19 22.29
C VAL A 504 13.42 16.51 22.83
N ASP A 505 14.21 17.12 23.72
CA ASP A 505 13.98 18.47 24.22
C ASP A 505 14.69 19.49 23.31
N LEU A 506 13.90 20.38 22.70
CA LEU A 506 14.40 21.48 21.86
C LEU A 506 14.90 22.67 22.68
N GLY A 507 14.66 22.68 24.00
CA GLY A 507 15.09 23.70 24.96
C GLY A 507 14.14 24.91 25.08
N THR A 508 13.41 25.23 24.01
CA THR A 508 12.50 26.39 23.90
C THR A 508 11.16 26.00 23.28
N GLY A 509 10.12 26.80 23.53
CA GLY A 509 8.75 26.55 23.06
C GLY A 509 7.76 26.26 24.19
N LYS A 510 6.52 25.93 23.81
CA LYS A 510 5.46 25.51 24.72
C LYS A 510 5.82 24.19 25.38
N ASN A 511 5.48 24.02 26.66
CA ASN A 511 5.77 22.80 27.41
C ASN A 511 4.82 21.65 27.05
N ASP A 512 4.77 21.33 25.76
CA ASP A 512 3.95 20.31 25.12
C ASP A 512 4.82 19.44 24.23
N THR A 513 4.28 18.29 23.80
CA THR A 513 4.96 17.32 22.95
C THR A 513 4.26 17.20 21.60
N THR A 514 5.02 17.29 20.51
CA THR A 514 4.58 16.82 19.20
C THR A 514 5.08 15.40 18.99
N THR A 515 4.17 14.46 18.76
CA THR A 515 4.53 13.09 18.39
C THR A 515 4.60 12.99 16.87
N ILE A 516 5.73 12.50 16.36
CA ILE A 516 5.97 12.16 14.96
C ILE A 516 6.03 10.63 14.90
N GLU A 517 4.86 10.04 14.66
CA GLU A 517 4.65 8.60 14.65
C GLU A 517 4.76 8.02 13.23
N ASN A 518 5.25 6.78 13.11
CA ASN A 518 5.22 6.05 11.86
C ASN A 518 3.75 5.74 11.49
N PRO A 519 3.27 6.06 10.28
CA PRO A 519 1.86 5.90 9.94
C PRO A 519 1.42 4.44 9.74
N LEU A 520 2.36 3.52 9.47
CA LEU A 520 2.05 2.14 9.09
C LEU A 520 2.66 1.11 10.03
N PHE A 521 3.97 1.19 10.26
CA PHE A 521 4.73 0.13 10.93
C PHE A 521 4.66 0.26 12.44
N GLU A 522 4.28 -0.84 13.05
CA GLU A 522 4.47 -1.05 14.47
C GLU A 522 5.88 -1.61 14.74
N ALA A 523 6.37 -1.41 15.97
CA ALA A 523 7.62 -2.02 16.38
C ALA A 523 7.51 -3.56 16.46
N THR A 524 8.64 -4.24 16.31
CA THR A 524 8.80 -5.70 16.35
C THR A 524 9.71 -6.05 17.50
N GLY A 525 9.18 -6.82 18.45
CA GLY A 525 9.92 -7.33 19.59
C GLY A 525 10.84 -8.47 19.20
N GLU A 526 11.75 -8.80 20.09
CA GLU A 526 12.56 -10.00 19.99
C GLU A 526 12.31 -10.87 21.21
N ILE A 527 12.14 -12.17 20.99
CA ILE A 527 11.96 -13.19 22.01
C ILE A 527 13.08 -14.23 21.90
N GLN A 528 13.46 -14.80 23.04
CA GLN A 528 14.30 -16.00 23.08
C GLN A 528 13.39 -17.23 23.20
N GLU A 529 13.20 -17.92 22.08
CA GLU A 529 12.46 -19.17 22.03
C GLU A 529 13.17 -20.29 22.77
N THR A 530 12.44 -21.29 23.26
CA THR A 530 13.06 -22.39 24.02
C THR A 530 13.42 -23.57 23.13
N ALA A 531 14.38 -24.39 23.58
CA ALA A 531 14.69 -25.66 22.91
C ALA A 531 13.49 -26.64 22.87
N ALA A 532 12.48 -26.45 23.71
CA ALA A 532 11.25 -27.25 23.65
C ALA A 532 10.37 -26.87 22.46
N ASP A 533 10.47 -25.62 21.99
CA ASP A 533 9.66 -25.07 20.90
C ASP A 533 10.37 -25.23 19.56
N VAL A 534 11.66 -24.86 19.50
CA VAL A 534 12.45 -24.89 18.26
C VAL A 534 13.40 -26.09 18.12
N GLY A 535 13.53 -26.92 19.16
CA GLY A 535 14.46 -28.05 19.20
C GLY A 535 15.90 -27.66 19.55
N GLY A 536 16.80 -28.65 19.56
CA GLY A 536 18.24 -28.44 19.74
C GLY A 536 18.72 -28.35 21.20
N THR A 537 19.78 -27.56 21.45
CA THR A 537 20.53 -27.52 22.73
C THR A 537 20.16 -26.36 23.63
N GLY A 538 19.57 -25.31 23.07
CA GLY A 538 19.24 -24.08 23.78
C GLY A 538 18.26 -23.23 22.99
N GLY A 539 18.01 -22.03 23.48
CA GLY A 539 17.03 -21.12 22.91
C GLY A 539 17.62 -20.17 21.87
N ILE A 540 16.87 -19.87 20.82
CA ILE A 540 17.26 -18.93 19.76
C ILE A 540 16.47 -17.62 19.85
N PHE A 541 17.11 -16.51 19.50
CA PHE A 541 16.49 -15.20 19.39
C PHE A 541 15.87 -15.02 18.01
N ILE A 542 14.58 -14.69 17.97
CA ILE A 542 13.79 -14.43 16.77
C ILE A 542 12.75 -13.33 17.03
N PRO A 543 12.15 -12.71 16.00
CA PRO A 543 11.07 -11.76 16.19
C PRO A 543 9.87 -12.37 16.90
N ALA A 544 9.25 -11.62 17.81
CA ALA A 544 7.92 -11.90 18.34
C ALA A 544 6.87 -11.13 17.51
N LEU A 545 5.85 -11.85 17.04
CA LEU A 545 4.71 -11.31 16.31
C LEU A 545 3.43 -11.90 16.87
N TRP A 546 2.96 -11.34 17.99
CA TRP A 546 1.80 -11.87 18.72
C TRP A 546 0.59 -10.95 18.57
N ASP A 547 -0.61 -11.54 18.58
CA ASP A 547 -1.91 -10.86 18.68
C ASP A 547 -2.74 -11.37 19.87
N ASN A 548 -2.19 -12.30 20.65
CA ASN A 548 -2.84 -13.00 21.76
C ASN A 548 -1.84 -13.37 22.87
N GLU A 549 -2.31 -13.81 24.04
CA GLU A 549 -1.47 -14.27 25.17
C GLU A 549 -1.66 -15.77 25.47
N GLU A 550 -2.46 -16.46 24.66
CA GLU A 550 -2.95 -17.82 24.90
C GLU A 550 -2.04 -18.93 24.33
N ASN A 551 -0.83 -18.58 23.86
CA ASN A 551 0.06 -19.46 23.08
C ASN A 551 -0.66 -20.06 21.86
N GLU A 552 -1.49 -19.26 21.21
CA GLU A 552 -2.14 -19.63 19.94
C GLU A 552 -1.43 -18.95 18.77
N ILE A 553 -1.46 -19.60 17.61
CA ILE A 553 -0.85 -19.03 16.40
C ILE A 553 -1.60 -17.75 16.01
N SER A 554 -0.90 -16.63 16.02
CA SER A 554 -1.39 -15.31 15.64
C SER A 554 -1.77 -15.22 14.17
N THR A 555 -2.85 -14.49 13.89
CA THR A 555 -3.42 -14.36 12.53
C THR A 555 -3.87 -12.94 12.19
N ASP A 556 -4.11 -12.07 13.17
CA ASP A 556 -4.51 -10.68 13.00
C ASP A 556 -3.38 -9.74 13.43
N LEU A 557 -2.30 -9.74 12.64
CA LEU A 557 -1.08 -9.00 12.91
C LEU A 557 -1.00 -7.74 12.06
N SER A 558 -0.81 -6.58 12.69
CA SER A 558 -0.50 -5.34 11.99
C SER A 558 0.85 -5.39 11.26
N PRO A 559 1.10 -4.49 10.29
CA PRO A 559 2.39 -4.35 9.63
C PRO A 559 3.57 -4.15 10.59
N ARG A 560 4.61 -4.98 10.42
CA ARG A 560 5.86 -4.94 11.21
C ARG A 560 7.05 -4.64 10.32
N VAL A 561 8.16 -4.27 10.95
CA VAL A 561 9.43 -3.99 10.25
C VAL A 561 10.61 -4.55 11.03
N ALA A 562 11.63 -5.05 10.34
CA ALA A 562 12.85 -5.58 10.93
C ALA A 562 14.02 -5.49 9.94
N VAL A 563 15.25 -5.68 10.43
CA VAL A 563 16.44 -5.82 9.59
C VAL A 563 16.79 -7.30 9.46
N PHE A 564 17.04 -7.76 8.24
CA PHE A 564 17.54 -9.11 7.99
C PHE A 564 19.07 -9.13 8.02
N TYR A 565 19.64 -9.80 9.03
CA TYR A 565 21.08 -9.89 9.23
C TYR A 565 21.71 -11.11 8.52
N GLY A 566 20.91 -11.91 7.81
CA GLY A 566 21.35 -13.17 7.20
C GLY A 566 21.27 -14.35 8.18
N GLU A 567 21.92 -15.45 7.83
CA GLU A 567 22.17 -16.54 8.76
C GLU A 567 23.30 -16.18 9.73
N ILE A 568 23.01 -16.23 11.03
CA ILE A 568 23.97 -15.94 12.10
C ILE A 568 24.12 -17.12 13.04
N ASP A 569 25.31 -17.28 13.61
CA ASP A 569 25.56 -18.24 14.69
C ASP A 569 25.21 -17.59 16.03
N GLN A 570 24.23 -18.14 16.74
CA GLN A 570 23.82 -17.67 18.06
C GLN A 570 24.46 -18.48 19.21
N ASN A 571 25.45 -19.32 18.89
CA ASN A 571 26.07 -20.30 19.79
C ASN A 571 25.11 -21.36 20.35
N GLU A 572 23.98 -21.57 19.67
CA GLU A 572 22.97 -22.55 20.01
C GLU A 572 22.59 -23.39 18.80
N THR A 573 21.97 -24.54 19.04
CA THR A 573 21.41 -25.37 17.97
C THR A 573 19.90 -25.38 18.02
N TRP A 574 19.28 -25.52 16.85
CA TRP A 574 17.84 -25.63 16.68
C TRP A 574 17.52 -26.67 15.59
N SER A 575 16.27 -27.11 15.50
CA SER A 575 15.84 -28.11 14.52
C SER A 575 14.96 -27.49 13.45
N PHE A 576 15.29 -27.74 12.18
CA PHE A 576 14.45 -27.40 11.03
C PHE A 576 14.21 -28.65 10.19
N LYS A 577 12.94 -29.08 10.11
CA LYS A 577 12.52 -30.33 9.46
C LYS A 577 13.35 -31.55 9.89
N GLY A 578 13.70 -31.62 11.17
CA GLY A 578 14.48 -32.69 11.79
C GLY A 578 15.99 -32.57 11.59
N ASN A 579 16.46 -31.54 10.89
CA ASN A 579 17.88 -31.27 10.73
C ASN A 579 18.34 -30.27 11.79
N ILE A 580 19.34 -30.65 12.59
CA ILE A 580 19.96 -29.76 13.56
C ILE A 580 20.83 -28.74 12.83
N ARG A 581 20.60 -27.45 13.12
CA ARG A 581 21.31 -26.30 12.55
C ARG A 581 21.98 -25.50 13.65
N THR A 582 23.10 -24.86 13.31
CA THR A 582 23.87 -23.95 14.20
C THR A 582 23.71 -22.49 13.80
N THR A 583 23.10 -22.21 12.65
CA THR A 583 22.86 -20.85 12.15
C THR A 583 21.36 -20.59 12.01
N VAL A 584 20.94 -19.37 12.36
CA VAL A 584 19.54 -18.94 12.39
C VAL A 584 19.34 -17.82 11.36
N PRO A 585 18.31 -17.89 10.48
CA PRO A 585 17.94 -16.77 9.62
C PRO A 585 17.35 -15.63 10.47
N TYR A 586 18.14 -14.59 10.69
CA TYR A 586 17.86 -13.67 11.79
C TYR A 586 17.32 -12.32 11.34
N LEU A 587 16.11 -12.03 11.81
CA LEU A 587 15.42 -10.76 11.68
C LEU A 587 15.36 -10.10 13.07
N ALA A 588 15.69 -8.82 13.16
CA ALA A 588 15.49 -8.05 14.40
C ALA A 588 15.43 -6.55 14.12
N MET A 589 14.67 -5.80 14.92
CA MET A 589 14.81 -4.33 14.97
C MET A 589 16.01 -3.94 15.81
N ILE A 590 16.15 -4.54 17.00
CA ILE A 590 17.28 -4.34 17.91
C ILE A 590 17.85 -5.73 18.19
N PRO A 591 19.05 -6.06 17.67
CA PRO A 591 19.62 -7.37 17.91
C PRO A 591 19.94 -7.62 19.38
N GLY A 592 19.41 -8.70 19.95
CA GLY A 592 19.78 -9.19 21.28
C GLY A 592 20.99 -10.12 21.29
N VAL A 593 21.50 -10.47 20.12
CA VAL A 593 22.70 -11.31 19.93
C VAL A 593 23.87 -10.52 19.38
N GLU A 594 25.09 -10.99 19.69
CA GLU A 594 26.31 -10.41 19.13
C GLU A 594 26.40 -10.74 17.63
N LEU A 595 26.55 -9.71 16.81
CA LEU A 595 26.67 -9.84 15.36
C LEU A 595 28.13 -9.67 14.93
N SER A 596 28.52 -10.37 13.87
CA SER A 596 29.83 -10.19 13.22
C SER A 596 29.97 -8.85 12.48
N VAL A 597 28.87 -8.12 12.36
CA VAL A 597 28.75 -6.81 11.74
C VAL A 597 28.14 -5.84 12.75
N ASP A 598 28.49 -4.56 12.69
CA ASP A 598 27.93 -3.55 13.60
C ASP A 598 26.42 -3.41 13.30
N PRO A 599 25.50 -3.65 14.23
CA PRO A 599 24.09 -3.55 13.92
C PRO A 599 23.68 -2.10 13.60
N VAL A 600 22.76 -1.95 12.63
CA VAL A 600 22.01 -0.70 12.45
C VAL A 600 20.62 -0.93 13.00
N PRO A 601 20.43 -0.76 14.32
CA PRO A 601 19.15 -1.07 14.93
C PRO A 601 18.09 -0.10 14.41
N LEU A 602 16.94 -0.65 14.06
CA LEU A 602 15.79 0.09 13.56
C LEU A 602 15.03 0.71 14.73
N THR A 603 15.62 1.70 15.39
CA THR A 603 15.06 2.33 16.59
C THR A 603 15.39 3.81 16.66
N PHE A 604 14.49 4.61 17.25
CA PHE A 604 14.76 6.01 17.52
C PHE A 604 15.55 6.23 18.81
N SER A 605 15.77 5.20 19.63
CA SER A 605 16.39 5.32 20.95
C SER A 605 17.89 5.67 20.89
N SER A 606 18.63 5.55 21.99
CA SER A 606 19.97 6.12 22.15
C SER A 606 21.12 5.32 21.51
N TYR A 607 20.85 4.48 20.51
CA TYR A 607 21.89 3.75 19.79
C TYR A 607 22.68 4.68 18.88
N ALA A 608 24.01 4.49 18.83
CA ALA A 608 24.91 5.33 18.03
C ALA A 608 24.57 5.35 16.53
N ARG A 609 24.07 4.21 16.02
CA ARG A 609 23.56 4.04 14.65
C ARG A 609 22.05 3.81 14.60
N GLY A 610 21.31 4.32 15.59
CA GLY A 610 19.85 4.32 15.53
C GLY A 610 19.32 5.35 14.52
N LEU A 611 18.07 5.19 14.10
CA LEU A 611 17.39 6.07 13.12
C LEU A 611 17.51 7.55 13.50
N TYR A 612 17.36 7.87 14.79
CA TYR A 612 17.47 9.24 15.26
C TYR A 612 18.87 9.83 15.01
N GLU A 613 19.92 9.12 15.41
CA GLU A 613 21.30 9.61 15.29
C GLU A 613 21.69 9.72 13.81
N MET A 614 21.27 8.76 12.97
CA MET A 614 21.59 8.72 11.55
C MET A 614 20.82 9.76 10.72
N HIS A 615 19.52 9.95 10.98
CA HIS A 615 18.65 10.64 10.03
C HIS A 615 17.95 11.90 10.58
N TYR A 616 17.83 12.03 11.91
CA TYR A 616 17.05 13.13 12.52
C TYR A 616 17.91 14.16 13.24
N LYS A 617 18.96 13.73 13.94
CA LYS A 617 19.74 14.59 14.84
C LYS A 617 20.36 15.79 14.12
N ALA A 618 21.03 15.55 12.99
CA ALA A 618 21.66 16.61 12.21
C ALA A 618 20.62 17.63 11.72
N GLU A 619 19.46 17.14 11.26
CA GLU A 619 18.37 18.00 10.80
C GLU A 619 17.79 18.85 11.92
N LEU A 620 17.54 18.26 13.09
CA LEU A 620 17.06 19.00 14.25
C LEU A 620 18.08 20.03 14.73
N GLN A 621 19.38 19.70 14.69
CA GLN A 621 20.45 20.63 15.06
C GLN A 621 20.49 21.82 14.09
N ALA A 622 20.35 21.58 12.78
CA ALA A 622 20.23 22.64 11.78
C ALA A 622 18.96 23.49 11.98
N CYS A 623 17.86 22.86 12.42
CA CYS A 623 16.56 23.53 12.60
C CYS A 623 16.33 24.13 14.00
N ARG A 624 17.31 24.06 14.92
CA ARG A 624 17.12 24.46 16.32
C ARG A 624 16.61 25.87 16.50
N ALA A 625 16.99 26.79 15.61
CA ALA A 625 16.61 28.18 15.68
C ALA A 625 15.13 28.47 15.35
N ALA A 626 14.37 27.57 14.72
CA ALA A 626 12.98 27.81 14.25
C ALA A 626 12.78 29.15 13.50
N ILE A 627 13.86 29.73 12.99
CA ILE A 627 13.86 30.99 12.28
C ILE A 627 13.67 30.66 10.81
N THR A 628 12.47 30.96 10.32
CA THR A 628 12.17 30.94 8.89
C THR A 628 12.45 32.32 8.32
N TYR A 629 13.05 32.34 7.14
CA TYR A 629 13.44 33.56 6.44
C TYR A 629 12.64 33.67 5.15
N ASP A 630 11.87 34.76 5.04
CA ASP A 630 11.17 35.12 3.81
C ASP A 630 12.06 36.08 3.02
N LEU A 631 12.45 35.65 1.82
CA LEU A 631 13.35 36.32 0.90
C LEU A 631 12.61 36.78 -0.33
N ILE A 632 13.02 37.93 -0.84
CA ILE A 632 12.66 38.35 -2.19
C ILE A 632 13.90 38.26 -3.08
N ILE A 633 13.83 37.41 -4.12
CA ILE A 633 14.93 37.18 -5.08
C ILE A 633 14.50 37.59 -6.48
N ASP A 634 15.22 38.52 -7.11
CA ASP A 634 14.95 38.98 -8.47
C ASP A 634 15.29 37.91 -9.53
N GLY A 635 14.68 38.03 -10.71
CA GLY A 635 15.09 37.31 -11.92
C GLY A 635 14.13 36.27 -12.49
N GLY A 636 12.87 36.24 -12.04
CA GLY A 636 11.77 35.56 -12.72
C GLY A 636 12.00 34.06 -12.95
N ASP A 637 11.55 33.57 -14.12
CA ASP A 637 11.58 32.14 -14.51
C ASP A 637 12.97 31.50 -14.42
N ASP A 638 14.02 32.21 -14.87
CA ASP A 638 15.39 31.69 -14.84
C ASP A 638 15.88 31.45 -13.42
N THR A 639 15.56 32.37 -12.49
CA THR A 639 15.91 32.19 -11.08
C THR A 639 15.07 31.05 -10.47
N TYR A 640 13.78 30.98 -10.77
CA TYR A 640 12.88 29.95 -10.27
C TYR A 640 13.29 28.53 -10.70
N ARG A 641 13.76 28.38 -11.95
CA ARG A 641 14.28 27.11 -12.48
C ARG A 641 15.63 26.72 -11.88
N LYS A 642 16.47 27.71 -11.55
CA LYS A 642 17.79 27.47 -10.94
C LYS A 642 17.72 27.04 -9.49
N ILE A 643 16.74 27.52 -8.72
CA ILE A 643 16.61 27.12 -7.32
C ILE A 643 16.20 25.64 -7.26
N ASN A 644 17.09 24.85 -6.65
CA ASN A 644 16.91 23.45 -6.32
C ASN A 644 16.99 23.32 -4.80
N PHE A 645 16.03 22.65 -4.17
CA PHE A 645 16.02 22.46 -2.72
C PHE A 645 17.15 21.58 -2.18
N ARG A 646 17.92 20.91 -3.04
CA ARG A 646 19.14 20.21 -2.62
C ARG A 646 20.29 21.16 -2.31
N GLN A 647 20.30 22.36 -2.87
CA GLN A 647 21.43 23.30 -2.77
C GLN A 647 21.06 24.50 -1.89
N PRO A 648 21.96 24.95 -1.00
CA PRO A 648 21.72 26.17 -0.25
C PRO A 648 21.88 27.42 -1.13
N LEU A 649 21.22 28.50 -0.74
CA LEU A 649 21.28 29.81 -1.39
C LEU A 649 22.21 30.73 -0.59
N LEU A 650 23.20 31.30 -1.27
CA LEU A 650 23.99 32.40 -0.73
C LEU A 650 23.29 33.72 -1.07
N VAL A 651 22.81 34.44 -0.06
CA VAL A 651 21.95 35.63 -0.23
C VAL A 651 22.43 36.82 0.57
N LYS A 652 21.99 38.02 0.19
CA LYS A 652 22.34 39.25 0.91
C LYS A 652 21.38 39.49 2.09
N GLY A 653 21.90 39.37 3.31
CA GLY A 653 21.24 39.84 4.52
C GLY A 653 21.45 41.34 4.76
N GLU A 654 20.86 41.88 5.83
CA GLU A 654 20.95 43.30 6.17
C GLU A 654 22.40 43.76 6.44
N GLN A 655 23.19 42.92 7.12
CA GLN A 655 24.54 43.26 7.59
C GLN A 655 25.62 42.30 7.10
N SER A 656 25.24 41.15 6.55
CA SER A 656 26.16 40.10 6.12
C SER A 656 25.57 39.31 4.96
N THR A 657 26.38 38.43 4.38
CA THR A 657 25.88 37.38 3.51
C THR A 657 25.35 36.24 4.38
N LEU A 658 24.25 35.63 3.98
CA LEU A 658 23.61 34.51 4.68
C LEU A 658 23.61 33.29 3.77
N LEU A 659 23.78 32.12 4.36
CA LEU A 659 23.58 30.84 3.69
C LEU A 659 22.25 30.26 4.16
N ILE A 660 21.35 29.97 3.21
CA ILE A 660 19.97 29.62 3.50
C ILE A 660 19.58 28.38 2.74
N GLN A 661 19.06 27.39 3.45
CA GLN A 661 18.45 26.21 2.87
C GLN A 661 17.01 26.55 2.45
N PRO A 662 16.70 26.64 1.13
CA PRO A 662 15.35 26.96 0.68
C PRO A 662 14.41 25.80 1.00
N THR A 663 13.19 26.14 1.44
CA THR A 663 12.11 25.20 1.78
C THR A 663 10.85 25.46 0.96
N ALA A 664 10.67 26.65 0.39
CA ALA A 664 9.60 26.92 -0.55
C ALA A 664 9.90 28.12 -1.46
N ILE A 665 9.21 28.17 -2.60
CA ILE A 665 9.09 29.34 -3.47
C ILE A 665 7.61 29.53 -3.73
N ARG A 666 7.05 30.69 -3.36
CA ARG A 666 5.60 30.95 -3.45
C ARG A 666 5.28 31.95 -4.54
N ASP A 667 4.09 31.78 -5.11
CA ASP A 667 3.40 32.76 -5.97
C ASP A 667 4.23 33.27 -7.17
N HIS A 668 5.06 32.41 -7.76
CA HIS A 668 5.86 32.80 -8.92
C HIS A 668 4.98 32.94 -10.17
N LYS A 669 4.83 34.15 -10.69
CA LYS A 669 4.10 34.38 -11.94
C LYS A 669 4.93 33.95 -13.15
N VAL A 670 4.44 32.96 -13.88
CA VAL A 670 5.11 32.42 -15.08
C VAL A 670 5.28 33.50 -16.15
N GLY A 671 6.47 33.57 -16.76
CA GLY A 671 6.80 34.60 -17.76
C GLY A 671 7.01 35.99 -17.17
N SER A 672 6.96 36.12 -15.84
CA SER A 672 7.17 37.39 -15.18
C SER A 672 8.63 37.62 -14.81
N LEU A 673 9.04 38.89 -14.85
CA LEU A 673 10.27 39.37 -14.20
C LEU A 673 10.04 39.68 -12.71
N THR A 674 8.84 39.41 -12.18
CA THR A 674 8.50 39.65 -10.77
C THR A 674 9.48 38.92 -9.86
N PRO A 675 9.89 39.55 -8.76
CA PRO A 675 10.72 38.89 -7.76
C PRO A 675 10.02 37.67 -7.13
N LEU A 676 10.79 36.64 -6.81
CA LEU A 676 10.34 35.40 -6.18
C LEU A 676 10.27 35.56 -4.66
N LEU A 677 9.18 35.10 -4.05
CA LEU A 677 9.12 34.91 -2.60
C LEU A 677 9.68 33.54 -2.25
N VAL A 678 10.89 33.49 -1.71
CA VAL A 678 11.56 32.26 -1.29
C VAL A 678 11.53 32.16 0.22
N GLN A 679 11.06 31.03 0.75
CA GLN A 679 11.17 30.71 2.16
C GLN A 679 12.34 29.77 2.37
N GLY A 680 13.08 29.96 3.45
CA GLY A 680 14.16 29.04 3.81
C GLY A 680 14.58 29.14 5.27
N ARG A 681 15.49 28.25 5.67
CA ARG A 681 16.08 28.21 7.00
C ARG A 681 17.56 28.57 6.91
N ILE A 682 18.06 29.36 7.86
CA ILE A 682 19.50 29.63 7.94
C ILE A 682 20.22 28.36 8.36
N ILE A 683 21.32 28.06 7.67
CA ILE A 683 22.20 26.91 7.98
C ILE A 683 23.56 27.34 8.49
#